data_AF-A0A8X6SQ58-F1
#
_entry.id   AF-A0A8X6SQ58-F1
#
_cell.length_a   1.000
_cell.length_b   1.000
_cell.length_c   1.000
_cell.angle_alpha   90.00
_cell.angle_beta   90.00
_cell.angle_gamma   90.00
#
_symmetry.space_group_name_H-M   'P 1'
#
loop_
_entity.id
_entity.type
_entity.pdbx_description
1 polymer ?
#
loop_
_entity_poly.entity_id
_entity_poly.type
_entity_poly.pdbx_seq_one_letter_code
_entity_poly.pdbx_strand_id
1 'polypeptide(L)'
;MKEVTNETDPDITNYATHHGIYRPEKSTTKLRVVFNCSSLTDNGISLNDIQYNGGVIQEDLYAQMLRFRTYTYAFTADIKMMYRTILINPKQCSLQRIVWCESEHESPKIYELSTVTYGTVSAPYLAQRTLTQLSMDEEANFPIAASVLRNNLYMDDVLCGAATLEEAIVLRQQLKGILKSAGMELHKLCANHEKLSPDPEQNYNFANLTETKTLGVSWKPNLDCLLIKVKVCLDSSYTKRDVLSTIAKIFDPVGLMAPVISKAKIFLKRLWRSKLEWNDLLPAEEYREWQQFLVSLENINNIEIPRRILVAFPEVIEIHGFADASERCYGAAVYCKSKNLKSETLVRLITSKSRVAPIKSLTIPRLELCAAVLLAKLVKRVVAALQLETAEVYLWSDSIIVLAWLRKEPMDLKTFVQNRVAKIQELYPNQLWRHVPSDQNPADLVSRGVDPEKLLQQNLWFNGPTFLSAVHIELVSDLTSQAFIAALKRFMARRGKCAKLFSDNGKNFVGASNEIKKLLEIVRKPDKKLANYLAAEGIEWKFIPARSPNFGEEPNLTKCKESNLKKWQKITKIVQLMWKFWSRNYLNQLQQRGKWMFEKNNVKIGDLVLIIEENLPTYKWALGRIVELYYGEDKKVRVVKIKTQYTTCKRAISKICVLPMEDP
;
A
#
# COMPACT_ATOMS: atom_id res chain seq x y z
N MET A 1 -13.88 35.78 -27.92
CA MET A 1 -15.06 36.63 -27.64
C MET A 1 -15.31 37.46 -28.88
N LYS A 2 -16.57 37.80 -29.16
CA LYS A 2 -16.95 38.62 -30.30
C LYS A 2 -17.76 39.81 -29.79
N GLU A 3 -17.42 41.02 -30.23
CA GLU A 3 -18.21 42.21 -29.93
C GLU A 3 -19.57 42.12 -30.64
N VAL A 4 -20.64 42.44 -29.92
CA VAL A 4 -21.99 42.51 -30.46
C VAL A 4 -22.21 43.93 -30.95
N THR A 5 -22.32 44.10 -32.26
CA THR A 5 -22.55 45.40 -32.92
C THR A 5 -24.00 45.59 -33.36
N ASN A 6 -24.87 44.61 -33.10
CA ASN A 6 -26.28 44.68 -33.51
C ASN A 6 -27.06 45.56 -32.53
N GLU A 7 -27.96 46.39 -33.04
CA GLU A 7 -28.81 47.28 -32.23
C GLU A 7 -29.94 46.53 -31.49
N THR A 8 -30.27 45.31 -31.93
CA THR A 8 -31.33 44.49 -31.34
C THR A 8 -30.84 43.13 -30.84
N ASP A 9 -31.30 42.77 -29.63
CA ASP A 9 -31.02 41.48 -29.02
C ASP A 9 -31.88 40.37 -29.67
N PRO A 10 -31.33 39.15 -29.83
CA PRO A 10 -32.12 38.00 -30.25
C PRO A 10 -33.12 37.59 -29.17
N ASP A 11 -34.19 36.89 -29.59
CA ASP A 11 -35.32 36.47 -28.74
C ASP A 11 -34.89 35.75 -27.44
N ILE A 12 -33.76 35.04 -27.46
CA ILE A 12 -33.20 34.35 -26.31
C ILE A 12 -31.76 34.80 -26.08
N THR A 13 -31.57 35.54 -24.99
CA THR A 13 -30.29 36.17 -24.63
C THR A 13 -30.11 36.12 -23.11
N ASN A 14 -28.86 36.02 -22.65
CA ASN A 14 -28.53 36.14 -21.22
C ASN A 14 -27.21 36.89 -21.02
N TYR A 15 -27.19 37.79 -20.04
CA TYR A 15 -26.03 38.56 -19.63
C TYR A 15 -25.46 38.01 -18.31
N ALA A 16 -24.29 37.38 -18.38
CA ALA A 16 -23.59 36.90 -17.19
C ALA A 16 -22.85 38.05 -16.51
N THR A 17 -23.12 38.24 -15.22
CA THR A 17 -22.32 39.16 -14.41
C THR A 17 -20.92 38.58 -14.18
N HIS A 18 -19.92 39.45 -14.08
CA HIS A 18 -18.54 39.02 -13.87
C HIS A 18 -17.76 39.99 -13.01
N HIS A 19 -16.72 39.49 -12.35
CA HIS A 19 -15.79 40.30 -11.57
C HIS A 19 -14.40 39.65 -11.54
N GLY A 20 -13.36 40.46 -11.28
CA GLY A 20 -12.00 39.98 -11.12
C GLY A 20 -11.68 39.61 -9.68
N ILE A 21 -11.09 38.42 -9.46
CA ILE A 21 -10.44 38.05 -8.20
C ILE A 21 -8.93 38.18 -8.38
N TYR A 22 -8.33 39.14 -7.70
CA TYR A 22 -6.89 39.34 -7.68
C TYR A 22 -6.23 38.41 -6.65
N ARG A 23 -5.21 37.68 -7.10
CA ARG A 23 -4.43 36.67 -6.37
C ARG A 23 -2.96 36.88 -6.70
N PRO A 24 -2.30 37.90 -6.10
CA PRO A 24 -0.92 38.27 -6.41
C PRO A 24 0.08 37.12 -6.20
N GLU A 25 -0.25 36.18 -5.30
CA GLU A 25 0.54 35.00 -4.97
C GLU A 25 0.59 33.94 -6.10
N LYS A 26 -0.25 34.04 -7.14
CA LYS A 26 -0.21 33.11 -8.28
C LYS A 26 0.79 33.56 -9.33
N SER A 27 1.67 32.64 -9.72
CA SER A 27 2.72 32.88 -10.72
C SER A 27 2.21 33.10 -12.15
N THR A 28 1.12 32.42 -12.55
CA THR A 28 0.65 32.40 -13.94
C THR A 28 -0.51 33.36 -14.22
N THR A 29 -1.51 33.42 -13.33
CA THR A 29 -2.72 34.21 -13.56
C THR A 29 -3.10 34.94 -12.27
N LYS A 30 -2.54 36.15 -12.13
CA LYS A 30 -2.75 37.01 -10.95
C LYS A 30 -4.18 37.54 -10.86
N LEU A 31 -4.86 37.77 -11.99
CA LEU A 31 -6.26 38.19 -12.02
C LEU A 31 -7.11 37.10 -12.68
N ARG A 32 -8.08 36.56 -11.95
CA ARG A 32 -9.04 35.58 -12.50
C ARG A 32 -10.41 36.22 -12.59
N VAL A 33 -10.95 36.29 -13.80
CA VAL A 33 -12.36 36.68 -14.00
C VAL A 33 -13.23 35.53 -13.52
N VAL A 34 -14.28 35.84 -12.76
CA VAL A 34 -15.32 34.92 -12.32
C VAL A 34 -16.62 35.33 -12.98
N PHE A 35 -17.27 34.40 -13.67
CA PHE A 35 -18.60 34.59 -14.25
C PHE A 35 -19.63 34.00 -13.30
N ASN A 36 -20.66 34.78 -12.97
CA ASN A 36 -21.78 34.33 -12.16
C ASN A 36 -22.99 34.06 -13.05
N CYS A 37 -23.15 32.80 -13.44
CA CYS A 37 -24.29 32.33 -14.23
C CYS A 37 -25.47 31.86 -13.35
N SER A 38 -25.38 32.06 -12.03
CA SER A 38 -26.44 31.82 -11.05
C SER A 38 -27.09 33.11 -10.56
N SER A 39 -26.70 34.27 -11.11
CA SER A 39 -27.45 35.52 -10.95
C SER A 39 -28.86 35.34 -11.50
N LEU A 40 -29.87 35.68 -10.69
CA LEU A 40 -31.25 35.73 -11.14
C LEU A 40 -31.40 36.84 -12.17
N THR A 41 -32.11 36.54 -13.26
CA THR A 41 -32.51 37.54 -14.24
C THR A 41 -33.79 38.25 -13.78
N ASP A 42 -34.30 39.17 -14.58
CA ASP A 42 -35.55 39.91 -14.36
C ASP A 42 -36.78 39.01 -14.19
N ASN A 43 -36.77 37.82 -14.79
CA ASN A 43 -37.81 36.80 -14.62
C ASN A 43 -37.62 35.89 -13.39
N GLY A 44 -36.59 36.12 -12.57
CA GLY A 44 -36.32 35.35 -11.35
C GLY A 44 -35.68 33.98 -11.57
N ILE A 45 -35.22 33.68 -12.79
CA ILE A 45 -34.54 32.42 -13.16
C ILE A 45 -33.11 32.75 -13.60
N SER A 46 -32.13 31.94 -13.21
CA SER A 46 -30.75 32.06 -13.68
C SER A 46 -30.45 31.15 -14.88
N LEU A 47 -29.39 31.44 -15.64
CA LEU A 47 -28.95 30.55 -16.73
C LEU A 47 -28.69 29.12 -16.23
N ASN A 48 -28.11 29.00 -15.05
CA ASN A 48 -27.78 27.71 -14.43
C ASN A 48 -29.01 26.90 -14.00
N ASP A 49 -30.17 27.53 -13.77
CA ASP A 49 -31.42 26.83 -13.46
C ASP A 49 -32.03 26.15 -14.68
N ILE A 50 -31.71 26.65 -15.88
CA ILE A 50 -32.26 26.19 -17.15
C ILE A 50 -31.36 25.14 -17.81
N GLN A 51 -30.04 25.25 -17.61
CA GLN A 51 -29.07 24.36 -18.24
C GLN A 51 -29.12 22.94 -17.66
N TYR A 52 -29.10 21.94 -18.56
CA TYR A 52 -28.80 20.57 -18.16
C TYR A 52 -27.35 20.46 -17.70
N ASN A 53 -27.12 19.83 -16.54
CA ASN A 53 -25.78 19.56 -16.02
C ASN A 53 -25.02 18.49 -16.80
N GLY A 54 -25.71 17.65 -17.59
CA GLY A 54 -25.15 16.51 -18.33
C GLY A 54 -24.74 15.31 -17.46
N GLY A 55 -24.74 15.44 -16.13
CA GLY A 55 -24.27 14.41 -15.20
C GLY A 55 -22.75 14.37 -15.03
N VAL A 56 -22.27 13.42 -14.22
CA VAL A 56 -20.84 13.23 -13.93
C VAL A 56 -20.34 12.02 -14.72
N ILE A 57 -19.47 12.25 -15.71
CA ILE A 57 -18.82 11.17 -16.48
C ILE A 57 -17.51 10.77 -15.82
N GLN A 58 -16.85 11.70 -15.13
CA GLN A 58 -15.55 11.47 -14.53
C GLN A 58 -15.53 10.39 -13.46
N GLU A 59 -14.44 9.64 -13.43
CA GLU A 59 -14.07 8.90 -12.22
C GLU A 59 -13.75 9.84 -11.07
N ASP A 60 -14.05 9.36 -9.86
CA ASP A 60 -13.85 10.16 -8.66
C ASP A 60 -12.36 10.42 -8.37
N LEU A 61 -12.09 11.55 -7.71
CA LEU A 61 -10.77 11.97 -7.26
C LEU A 61 -10.00 10.87 -6.52
N TYR A 62 -10.73 10.08 -5.73
CA TYR A 62 -10.16 9.04 -4.91
C TYR A 62 -9.49 7.96 -5.76
N ALA A 63 -10.17 7.47 -6.81
CA ALA A 63 -9.62 6.46 -7.71
C ALA A 63 -8.39 6.97 -8.47
N GLN A 64 -8.43 8.22 -8.94
CA GLN A 64 -7.31 8.87 -9.62
C GLN A 64 -6.05 8.91 -8.75
N MET A 65 -6.21 9.32 -7.50
CA MET A 65 -5.09 9.38 -6.56
C MET A 65 -4.54 8.00 -6.21
N LEU A 66 -5.40 6.97 -6.10
CA LEU A 66 -4.92 5.61 -5.87
C LEU A 66 -4.10 5.09 -7.05
N ARG A 67 -4.57 5.29 -8.29
CA ARG A 67 -3.81 4.89 -9.49
C ARG A 67 -2.52 5.68 -9.64
N PHE A 68 -2.53 6.98 -9.37
CA PHE A 68 -1.32 7.79 -9.40
C PHE A 68 -0.22 7.22 -8.49
N ARG A 69 -0.58 6.53 -7.42
CA ARG A 69 0.34 5.88 -6.48
C ARG A 69 0.91 4.54 -6.94
N THR A 70 0.45 3.96 -8.04
CA THR A 70 0.96 2.66 -8.54
C THR A 70 2.15 2.80 -9.48
N TYR A 71 2.27 3.92 -10.19
CA TYR A 71 3.31 4.11 -11.21
C TYR A 71 4.72 4.18 -10.63
N THR A 72 5.70 3.62 -11.35
CA THR A 72 7.12 3.75 -10.99
C THR A 72 7.66 5.11 -11.43
N TYR A 73 7.42 5.44 -12.70
CA TYR A 73 7.72 6.72 -13.28
C TYR A 73 6.41 7.48 -13.45
N ALA A 74 6.22 8.51 -12.64
CA ALA A 74 4.97 9.25 -12.54
C ALA A 74 5.19 10.70 -12.94
N PHE A 75 4.19 11.29 -13.58
CA PHE A 75 4.18 12.71 -13.89
C PHE A 75 2.76 13.28 -13.80
N THR A 76 2.73 14.59 -13.55
CA THR A 76 1.52 15.40 -13.47
C THR A 76 1.60 16.49 -14.51
N ALA A 77 0.48 16.90 -15.06
CA ALA A 77 0.40 18.03 -15.97
C ALA A 77 -1.00 18.63 -15.95
N ASP A 78 -1.14 19.85 -16.44
CA ASP A 78 -2.41 20.53 -16.63
C ASP A 78 -2.70 20.68 -18.14
N ILE A 79 -3.97 20.79 -18.52
CA ILE A 79 -4.39 21.25 -19.86
C ILE A 79 -4.57 22.77 -19.82
N LYS A 80 -3.74 23.49 -20.57
CA LYS A 80 -3.74 24.96 -20.57
C LYS A 80 -5.07 25.50 -21.10
N MET A 81 -5.75 26.26 -20.25
CA MET A 81 -7.00 26.96 -20.59
C MET A 81 -8.07 26.03 -21.23
N MET A 82 -8.17 24.78 -20.76
CA MET A 82 -9.02 23.73 -21.34
C MET A 82 -10.43 24.19 -21.75
N TYR A 83 -11.16 24.91 -20.88
CA TYR A 83 -12.51 25.37 -21.22
C TYR A 83 -12.54 26.35 -22.41
N ARG A 84 -11.50 27.17 -22.55
CA ARG A 84 -11.39 28.21 -23.59
C ARG A 84 -10.96 27.67 -24.95
N THR A 85 -10.59 26.41 -25.07
CA THR A 85 -10.30 25.78 -26.36
C THR A 85 -11.53 25.10 -26.96
N ILE A 86 -12.61 24.95 -26.19
CA ILE A 86 -13.82 24.25 -26.60
C ILE A 86 -14.85 25.27 -27.05
N LEU A 87 -15.18 25.26 -28.35
CA LEU A 87 -16.22 26.10 -28.91
C LEU A 87 -17.60 25.62 -28.48
N ILE A 88 -18.49 26.56 -28.16
CA ILE A 88 -19.92 26.27 -28.00
C ILE A 88 -20.63 26.41 -29.35
N ASN A 89 -21.84 25.84 -29.45
CA ASN A 89 -22.66 25.99 -30.63
C ASN A 89 -22.92 27.50 -30.89
N PRO A 90 -22.64 28.04 -32.09
CA PRO A 90 -22.86 29.44 -32.41
C PRO A 90 -24.26 29.97 -32.08
N LYS A 91 -25.30 29.10 -32.17
CA LYS A 91 -26.68 29.45 -31.82
C LYS A 91 -26.91 29.70 -30.32
N GLN A 92 -25.96 29.35 -29.47
CA GLN A 92 -26.03 29.48 -28.01
C GLN A 92 -25.08 30.56 -27.47
N CYS A 93 -24.29 31.22 -28.32
CA CYS A 93 -23.37 32.28 -27.91
C CYS A 93 -24.08 33.47 -27.25
N SER A 94 -25.32 33.79 -27.68
CA SER A 94 -26.14 34.86 -27.10
C SER A 94 -26.51 34.61 -25.63
N LEU A 95 -26.44 33.36 -25.16
CA LEU A 95 -26.68 33.02 -23.76
C LEU A 95 -25.48 33.33 -22.85
N GLN A 96 -24.31 33.59 -23.44
CA GLN A 96 -23.06 33.86 -22.72
C GLN A 96 -22.56 35.28 -23.03
N ARG A 97 -23.45 36.27 -22.94
CA ARG A 97 -23.08 37.68 -23.10
C ARG A 97 -22.50 38.24 -21.83
N ILE A 98 -21.59 39.19 -21.98
CA ILE A 98 -21.06 40.01 -20.91
C ILE A 98 -21.06 41.48 -21.32
N VAL A 99 -21.21 42.35 -20.33
CA VAL A 99 -21.00 43.79 -20.49
C VAL A 99 -19.59 44.10 -20.01
N TRP A 100 -18.80 44.81 -20.81
CA TRP A 100 -17.43 45.18 -20.50
C TRP A 100 -17.23 46.68 -20.67
N CYS A 101 -16.68 47.32 -19.64
CA CYS A 101 -16.26 48.72 -19.69
C CYS A 101 -14.73 48.78 -19.58
N GLU A 102 -14.08 49.42 -20.54
CA GLU A 102 -12.62 49.54 -20.59
C GLU A 102 -12.11 50.66 -19.67
N SER A 103 -12.91 51.72 -19.50
CA SER A 103 -12.70 52.79 -18.52
C SER A 103 -14.04 53.31 -17.98
N GLU A 104 -14.01 54.09 -16.90
CA GLU A 104 -15.20 54.74 -16.33
C GLU A 104 -15.83 55.78 -17.28
N HIS A 105 -15.10 56.22 -18.30
CA HIS A 105 -15.51 57.27 -19.24
C HIS A 105 -15.95 56.73 -20.60
N GLU A 106 -15.79 55.43 -20.86
CA GLU A 106 -16.23 54.79 -22.10
C GLU A 106 -17.61 54.15 -21.95
N SER A 107 -18.36 54.12 -23.05
CA SER A 107 -19.63 53.41 -23.09
C SER A 107 -19.42 51.89 -22.93
N PRO A 108 -20.29 51.19 -22.18
CA PRO A 108 -20.20 49.75 -22.04
C PRO A 108 -20.33 49.05 -23.39
N LYS A 109 -19.42 48.11 -23.68
CA LYS A 109 -19.47 47.25 -24.87
C LYS A 109 -20.03 45.88 -24.50
N ILE A 110 -20.74 45.25 -25.43
CA ILE A 110 -21.32 43.92 -25.24
C ILE A 110 -20.48 42.90 -25.99
N TYR A 111 -20.14 41.79 -25.32
CA TYR A 111 -19.39 40.70 -25.91
C TYR A 111 -20.08 39.36 -25.73
N GLU A 112 -20.01 38.52 -26.76
CA GLU A 112 -20.40 37.12 -26.72
C GLU A 112 -19.18 36.21 -26.50
N LEU A 113 -19.28 35.33 -25.50
CA LEU A 113 -18.27 34.31 -25.24
C LEU A 113 -18.53 33.09 -26.12
N SER A 114 -17.59 32.77 -27.01
CA SER A 114 -17.74 31.71 -28.03
C SER A 114 -17.24 30.34 -27.59
N THR A 115 -16.77 30.22 -26.34
CA THR A 115 -16.15 29.01 -25.79
C THR A 115 -16.85 28.61 -24.51
N VAL A 116 -16.64 27.37 -24.06
CA VAL A 116 -17.20 26.91 -22.79
C VAL A 116 -16.71 27.84 -21.67
N THR A 117 -17.66 28.45 -20.97
CA THR A 117 -17.37 29.40 -19.89
C THR A 117 -17.55 28.73 -18.54
N TYR A 118 -16.48 28.71 -17.75
CA TYR A 118 -16.52 28.23 -16.37
C TYR A 118 -17.49 29.07 -15.53
N GLY A 119 -18.19 28.44 -14.58
CA GLY A 119 -19.29 29.05 -13.83
C GLY A 119 -20.68 28.67 -14.35
N THR A 120 -20.75 28.12 -15.56
CA THR A 120 -21.97 27.46 -16.07
C THR A 120 -22.09 26.02 -15.55
N VAL A 121 -23.32 25.57 -15.28
CA VAL A 121 -23.63 24.22 -14.75
C VAL A 121 -23.21 23.11 -15.72
N SER A 122 -23.27 23.37 -17.03
CA SER A 122 -22.92 22.40 -18.08
C SER A 122 -21.43 22.33 -18.41
N ALA A 123 -20.62 23.33 -18.03
CA ALA A 123 -19.20 23.42 -18.42
C ALA A 123 -18.36 22.18 -18.08
N PRO A 124 -18.43 21.60 -16.86
CA PRO A 124 -17.64 20.42 -16.52
C PRO A 124 -17.95 19.22 -17.41
N TYR A 125 -19.23 18.98 -17.70
CA TYR A 125 -19.66 17.90 -18.57
C TYR A 125 -19.16 18.12 -20.00
N LEU A 126 -19.33 19.32 -20.55
CA LEU A 126 -18.88 19.65 -21.91
C LEU A 126 -17.38 19.44 -22.07
N ALA A 127 -16.58 19.90 -21.11
CA ALA A 127 -15.14 19.69 -21.13
C ALA A 127 -14.75 18.21 -21.12
N GLN A 128 -15.29 17.44 -20.17
CA GLN A 128 -14.97 16.01 -20.05
C GLN A 128 -15.47 15.20 -21.25
N ARG A 129 -16.67 15.48 -21.73
CA ARG A 129 -17.25 14.79 -22.89
C ARG A 129 -16.46 15.07 -24.16
N THR A 130 -15.86 16.26 -24.29
CA THR A 130 -14.98 16.64 -25.40
C THR A 130 -13.69 15.82 -25.36
N LEU A 131 -13.02 15.72 -24.20
CA LEU A 131 -11.84 14.86 -24.02
C LEU A 131 -12.16 13.37 -24.23
N THR A 132 -13.35 12.93 -23.80
CA THR A 132 -13.85 11.58 -24.05
C THR A 132 -14.04 11.34 -25.55
N GLN A 133 -14.63 12.28 -26.29
CA GLN A 133 -14.77 12.17 -27.74
C GLN A 133 -13.41 12.11 -28.43
N LEU A 134 -12.51 13.02 -28.06
CA LEU A 134 -11.15 13.07 -28.58
C LEU A 134 -10.42 11.75 -28.38
N SER A 135 -10.60 11.10 -27.22
CA SER A 135 -10.01 9.80 -26.95
C SER A 135 -10.53 8.70 -27.88
N MET A 136 -11.79 8.77 -28.31
CA MET A 136 -12.40 7.81 -29.23
C MET A 136 -11.94 8.07 -30.67
N ASP A 137 -11.93 9.33 -31.08
CA ASP A 137 -11.62 9.73 -32.45
C ASP A 137 -10.14 9.46 -32.80
N GLU A 138 -9.25 9.65 -31.82
CA GLU A 138 -7.80 9.55 -31.99
C GLU A 138 -7.19 8.26 -31.42
N GLU A 139 -8.00 7.28 -30.98
CA GLU A 139 -7.52 6.04 -30.36
C GLU A 139 -6.57 5.26 -31.28
N ALA A 140 -6.82 5.28 -32.59
CA ALA A 140 -5.98 4.62 -33.58
C ALA A 140 -4.57 5.24 -33.69
N ASN A 141 -4.47 6.56 -33.52
CA ASN A 141 -3.21 7.31 -33.64
C ASN A 141 -2.43 7.36 -32.32
N PHE A 142 -3.15 7.48 -31.20
CA PHE A 142 -2.57 7.68 -29.87
C PHE A 142 -3.21 6.75 -28.82
N PRO A 143 -3.06 5.42 -28.94
CA PRO A 143 -3.82 4.45 -28.12
C PRO A 143 -3.54 4.54 -26.62
N ILE A 144 -2.29 4.81 -26.22
CA ILE A 144 -1.90 4.89 -24.81
C ILE A 144 -2.47 6.18 -24.18
N ALA A 145 -2.35 7.29 -24.90
CA ALA A 145 -2.90 8.57 -24.45
C ALA A 145 -4.43 8.56 -24.41
N ALA A 146 -5.10 7.93 -25.38
CA ALA A 146 -6.55 7.76 -25.39
C ALA A 146 -7.05 7.01 -24.14
N SER A 147 -6.34 5.96 -23.71
CA SER A 147 -6.64 5.28 -22.43
C SER A 147 -6.49 6.23 -21.23
N VAL A 148 -5.43 7.06 -21.20
CA VAL A 148 -5.20 8.03 -20.12
C VAL A 148 -6.26 9.14 -20.12
N LEU A 149 -6.70 9.63 -21.28
CA LEU A 149 -7.77 10.63 -21.36
C LEU A 149 -9.10 10.13 -20.76
N ARG A 150 -9.39 8.82 -20.90
CA ARG A 150 -10.59 8.20 -20.33
C ARG A 150 -10.47 7.95 -18.82
N ASN A 151 -9.31 7.46 -18.38
CA ASN A 151 -9.17 6.84 -17.05
C ASN A 151 -8.36 7.66 -16.06
N ASN A 152 -7.58 8.65 -16.49
CA ASN A 152 -6.53 9.29 -15.69
C ASN A 152 -6.59 10.83 -15.63
N LEU A 153 -7.69 11.40 -16.10
CA LEU A 153 -7.94 12.84 -16.11
C LEU A 153 -8.95 13.23 -15.04
N TYR A 154 -8.62 14.28 -14.30
CA TYR A 154 -9.53 14.96 -13.39
C TYR A 154 -9.65 16.42 -13.81
N MET A 155 -10.75 16.76 -14.48
CA MET A 155 -10.92 18.08 -15.13
C MET A 155 -9.74 18.41 -16.05
N ASP A 156 -8.95 19.43 -15.70
CA ASP A 156 -7.76 19.88 -16.41
C ASP A 156 -6.47 19.19 -15.94
N ASP A 157 -6.48 18.47 -14.81
CA ASP A 157 -5.33 17.81 -14.22
C ASP A 157 -5.14 16.38 -14.76
N VAL A 158 -3.95 16.09 -15.25
CA VAL A 158 -3.50 14.77 -15.73
C VAL A 158 -2.57 14.14 -14.69
N LEU A 159 -2.92 12.96 -14.17
CA LEU A 159 -2.09 12.20 -13.24
C LEU A 159 -1.85 10.80 -13.79
N CYS A 160 -0.65 10.57 -14.32
CA CYS A 160 -0.35 9.31 -14.99
C CYS A 160 1.13 8.93 -14.86
N GLY A 161 1.48 7.81 -15.47
CA GLY A 161 2.82 7.26 -15.40
C GLY A 161 2.90 5.89 -16.02
N ALA A 162 4.05 5.24 -15.85
CA ALA A 162 4.31 3.91 -16.36
C ALA A 162 5.24 3.10 -15.42
N ALA A 163 5.45 1.83 -15.78
CA ALA A 163 6.37 0.93 -15.07
C ALA A 163 7.82 1.14 -15.53
N THR A 164 8.03 1.43 -16.81
CA THR A 164 9.35 1.78 -17.38
C THR A 164 9.44 3.27 -17.72
N LEU A 165 10.68 3.76 -17.85
CA LEU A 165 10.92 5.14 -18.25
C LEU A 165 10.57 5.36 -19.72
N GLU A 166 10.86 4.38 -20.56
CA GLU A 166 10.60 4.39 -22.00
C GLU A 166 9.09 4.50 -22.27
N GLU A 167 8.27 3.68 -21.61
CA GLU A 167 6.81 3.77 -21.71
C GLU A 167 6.28 5.14 -21.26
N ALA A 168 6.84 5.70 -20.18
CA ALA A 168 6.43 7.01 -19.69
C ALA A 168 6.79 8.14 -20.68
N ILE A 169 7.93 8.05 -21.36
CA ILE A 169 8.33 9.00 -22.41
C ILE A 169 7.38 8.91 -23.61
N VAL A 170 7.07 7.69 -24.06
CA VAL A 170 6.13 7.45 -25.17
C VAL A 170 4.74 7.96 -24.82
N LEU A 171 4.25 7.65 -23.61
CA LEU A 171 2.96 8.15 -23.11
C LEU A 171 2.90 9.68 -23.14
N ARG A 172 3.94 10.36 -22.64
CA ARG A 172 4.04 11.82 -22.66
C ARG A 172 3.97 12.38 -24.09
N GLN A 173 4.67 11.75 -25.04
CA GLN A 173 4.65 12.17 -26.44
C GLN A 173 3.26 11.98 -27.07
N GLN A 174 2.61 10.85 -26.84
CA GLN A 174 1.26 10.60 -27.32
C GLN A 174 0.25 11.59 -26.69
N LEU A 175 0.38 11.91 -25.40
CA LEU A 175 -0.48 12.91 -24.74
C LEU A 175 -0.33 14.30 -25.34
N LYS A 176 0.90 14.72 -25.67
CA LYS A 176 1.14 15.97 -26.39
C LYS A 176 0.52 15.92 -27.79
N GLY A 177 0.65 14.79 -28.49
CA GLY A 177 0.10 14.59 -29.83
C GLY A 177 -1.42 14.67 -29.88
N ILE A 178 -2.11 13.88 -29.05
CA ILE A 178 -3.58 13.83 -29.02
C ILE A 178 -4.21 15.16 -28.59
N LEU A 179 -3.62 15.86 -27.61
CA LEU A 179 -4.14 17.18 -27.21
C LEU A 179 -3.91 18.22 -28.32
N LYS A 180 -2.77 18.15 -29.01
CA LYS A 180 -2.45 19.06 -30.11
C LYS A 180 -3.41 18.88 -31.29
N SER A 181 -3.89 17.67 -31.59
CA SER A 181 -4.89 17.47 -32.66
C SER A 181 -6.22 18.17 -32.35
N ALA A 182 -6.54 18.39 -31.08
CA ALA A 182 -7.69 19.16 -30.61
C ALA A 182 -7.39 20.66 -30.36
N GLY A 183 -6.21 21.16 -30.73
CA GLY A 183 -5.80 22.53 -30.45
C GLY A 183 -5.56 22.83 -28.96
N MET A 184 -5.37 21.80 -28.14
CA MET A 184 -5.06 21.91 -26.71
C MET A 184 -3.56 21.74 -26.45
N GLU A 185 -3.07 22.40 -25.40
CA GLU A 185 -1.65 22.37 -25.02
C GLU A 185 -1.50 21.81 -23.60
N LEU A 186 -0.61 20.82 -23.43
CA LEU A 186 -0.21 20.32 -22.12
C LEU A 186 0.84 21.26 -21.51
N HIS A 187 0.63 21.72 -20.27
CA HIS A 187 1.58 22.57 -19.56
C HIS A 187 1.77 22.13 -18.10
N LYS A 188 2.71 22.76 -17.36
CA LYS A 188 3.00 22.41 -15.95
C LYS A 188 3.34 20.95 -15.72
N LEU A 189 4.16 20.42 -16.61
CA LEU A 189 4.65 19.07 -16.50
C LEU A 189 5.65 18.96 -15.33
N CYS A 190 5.35 18.10 -14.37
CA CYS A 190 6.23 17.75 -13.26
C CYS A 190 6.35 16.23 -13.16
N ALA A 191 7.55 15.69 -12.93
CA ALA A 191 7.79 14.26 -12.94
C ALA A 191 8.79 13.83 -11.84
N ASN A 192 8.70 12.58 -11.37
CA ASN A 192 9.66 12.02 -10.41
C ASN A 192 10.99 11.57 -11.03
N HIS A 193 11.21 11.87 -12.31
CA HIS A 193 12.44 11.53 -13.02
C HIS A 193 12.79 12.61 -14.04
N GLU A 194 14.05 13.03 -14.07
CA GLU A 194 14.53 14.18 -14.86
C GLU A 194 14.22 14.04 -16.35
N LYS A 195 14.40 12.85 -16.94
CA LYS A 195 14.11 12.61 -18.37
C LYS A 195 12.63 12.76 -18.77
N LEU A 196 11.71 12.82 -17.80
CA LEU A 196 10.29 13.06 -18.06
C LEU A 196 9.91 14.53 -17.95
N SER A 197 10.71 15.33 -17.25
CA SER A 197 10.56 16.78 -17.16
C SER A 197 10.69 17.45 -18.53
N PRO A 198 10.13 18.67 -18.72
CA PRO A 198 10.20 19.35 -20.01
C PRO A 198 11.64 19.63 -20.45
N ASP A 199 11.86 19.69 -21.76
CA ASP A 199 13.14 20.09 -22.35
C ASP A 199 13.51 21.51 -21.89
N PRO A 200 14.79 21.79 -21.61
CA PRO A 200 15.25 23.06 -21.04
C PRO A 200 14.96 24.30 -21.90
N GLU A 201 14.52 24.14 -23.15
CA GLU A 201 14.21 25.26 -24.06
C GLU A 201 12.82 25.89 -23.82
N GLN A 202 11.92 25.25 -23.06
CA GLN A 202 10.67 25.88 -22.64
C GLN A 202 10.88 26.60 -21.31
N ASN A 203 11.34 27.85 -21.42
CA ASN A 203 11.52 28.88 -20.37
C ASN A 203 10.23 29.25 -19.60
N TYR A 204 9.43 28.27 -19.19
CA TYR A 204 8.50 28.46 -18.10
C TYR A 204 9.32 28.31 -16.83
N ASN A 205 9.37 29.38 -16.02
CA ASN A 205 9.77 29.30 -14.61
C ASN A 205 8.82 28.33 -13.90
N PHE A 206 9.08 27.02 -14.04
CA PHE A 206 8.38 26.00 -13.28
C PHE A 206 8.84 26.19 -11.85
N ALA A 207 7.90 26.75 -11.09
CA ALA A 207 7.95 26.92 -9.66
C ALA A 207 8.59 25.68 -9.04
N ASN A 208 9.78 25.87 -8.47
CA ASN A 208 10.49 24.94 -7.61
C ASN A 208 10.21 23.44 -7.86
N LEU A 209 11.19 22.76 -8.47
CA LEU A 209 11.30 21.29 -8.49
C LEU A 209 11.15 20.62 -7.10
N THR A 210 11.04 21.39 -6.01
CA THR A 210 10.83 20.91 -4.66
C THR A 210 9.39 20.48 -4.37
N GLU A 211 8.33 21.16 -4.85
CA GLU A 211 6.93 20.83 -4.47
C GLU A 211 5.88 21.34 -5.49
N THR A 212 4.95 20.47 -5.91
CA THR A 212 3.81 20.81 -6.80
C THR A 212 2.48 20.36 -6.19
N LYS A 213 1.44 21.19 -6.30
CA LYS A 213 0.09 20.84 -5.83
C LYS A 213 -0.67 20.09 -6.92
N THR A 214 -1.08 18.85 -6.63
CA THR A 214 -1.77 17.95 -7.55
C THR A 214 -3.11 17.51 -6.93
N LEU A 215 -4.23 17.81 -7.58
CA LEU A 215 -5.60 17.53 -7.10
C LEU A 215 -5.89 17.93 -5.64
N GLY A 216 -5.24 18.99 -5.16
CA GLY A 216 -5.41 19.46 -3.78
C GLY A 216 -4.39 18.92 -2.77
N VAL A 217 -3.57 17.92 -3.13
CA VAL A 217 -2.48 17.36 -2.29
C VAL A 217 -1.13 17.80 -2.83
N SER A 218 -0.16 18.10 -1.96
CA SER A 218 1.19 18.46 -2.39
C SER A 218 2.00 17.20 -2.73
N TRP A 219 2.84 17.26 -3.76
CA TRP A 219 3.75 16.20 -4.17
C TRP A 219 5.14 16.78 -4.38
N LYS A 220 6.16 16.12 -3.84
CA LYS A 220 7.58 16.40 -4.09
C LYS A 220 8.10 15.40 -5.10
N PRO A 221 8.29 15.77 -6.37
CA PRO A 221 8.64 14.79 -7.41
C PRO A 221 10.01 14.15 -7.17
N ASN A 222 11.01 14.93 -6.72
CA ASN A 222 12.38 14.45 -6.51
C ASN A 222 12.50 13.38 -5.41
N LEU A 223 11.72 13.51 -4.33
CA LEU A 223 11.68 12.54 -3.23
C LEU A 223 10.58 11.48 -3.43
N ASP A 224 9.72 11.69 -4.42
CA ASP A 224 8.52 10.92 -4.69
C ASP A 224 7.57 10.75 -3.49
N CYS A 225 7.34 11.86 -2.77
CA CYS A 225 6.54 11.90 -1.55
C CYS A 225 5.33 12.81 -1.69
N LEU A 226 4.18 12.37 -1.16
CA LEU A 226 2.98 13.16 -0.96
C LEU A 226 3.03 13.88 0.40
N LEU A 227 2.48 15.09 0.44
CA LEU A 227 2.35 15.91 1.65
C LEU A 227 0.94 16.49 1.73
N ILE A 228 0.41 16.52 2.95
CA ILE A 228 -0.80 17.27 3.27
C ILE A 228 -0.36 18.54 3.97
N LYS A 229 -0.77 19.69 3.42
CA LYS A 229 -0.40 20.99 3.97
C LYS A 229 -1.59 21.62 4.69
N VAL A 230 -1.35 22.11 5.89
CA VAL A 230 -2.31 22.81 6.72
C VAL A 230 -1.68 24.11 7.19
N LYS A 231 -2.42 25.22 7.01
CA LYS A 231 -2.08 26.49 7.64
C LYS A 231 -2.89 26.61 8.92
N VAL A 232 -2.20 26.68 10.05
CA VAL A 232 -2.79 26.92 11.35
C VAL A 232 -2.76 28.42 11.63
N CYS A 233 -3.85 28.95 12.17
CA CYS A 233 -3.89 30.31 12.72
C CYS A 233 -4.29 30.16 14.19
N LEU A 234 -3.48 30.73 15.08
CA LEU A 234 -3.78 30.75 16.51
C LEU A 234 -4.55 32.03 16.84
N ASP A 235 -5.79 31.86 17.29
CA ASP A 235 -6.67 32.94 17.74
C ASP A 235 -6.88 32.87 19.26
N SER A 236 -7.29 34.01 19.84
CA SER A 236 -7.57 34.14 21.28
C SER A 236 -8.87 33.46 21.72
N SER A 237 -9.70 33.06 20.77
CA SER A 237 -10.96 32.35 21.01
C SER A 237 -11.36 31.56 19.76
N TYR A 238 -12.13 30.50 19.95
CA TYR A 238 -12.67 29.69 18.87
C TYR A 238 -14.13 29.39 19.13
N THR A 239 -14.90 29.25 18.05
CA THR A 239 -16.27 28.72 18.08
C THR A 239 -16.31 27.26 17.63
N LYS A 240 -17.45 26.59 17.86
CA LYS A 240 -17.70 25.25 17.28
C LYS A 240 -17.58 25.26 15.75
N ARG A 241 -17.97 26.36 15.09
CA ARG A 241 -17.83 26.53 13.63
C ARG A 241 -16.37 26.59 13.19
N ASP A 242 -15.50 27.23 13.97
CA ASP A 242 -14.06 27.33 13.64
C ASP A 242 -13.36 25.97 13.72
N VAL A 243 -13.75 25.15 14.71
CA VAL A 243 -13.28 23.76 14.84
C VAL A 243 -13.65 22.95 13.58
N LEU A 244 -14.91 23.00 13.16
CA LEU A 244 -15.37 22.29 11.95
C LEU A 244 -14.65 22.82 10.69
N SER A 245 -14.54 24.14 10.56
CA SER A 245 -13.83 24.78 9.45
C SER A 245 -12.38 24.31 9.36
N THR A 246 -11.69 24.21 10.49
CA THR A 246 -10.31 23.72 10.55
C THR A 246 -10.21 22.25 10.13
N ILE A 247 -11.10 21.39 10.62
CA ILE A 247 -11.14 19.97 10.21
C ILE A 247 -11.36 19.85 8.70
N ALA A 248 -12.24 20.68 8.12
CA ALA A 248 -12.53 20.68 6.69
C ALA A 248 -11.35 21.17 5.82
N LYS A 249 -10.47 22.03 6.37
CA LYS A 249 -9.24 22.48 5.69
C LYS A 249 -8.19 21.37 5.57
N ILE A 250 -8.26 20.31 6.39
CA ILE A 250 -7.35 19.16 6.28
C ILE A 250 -7.79 18.28 5.09
N PHE A 251 -7.29 18.62 3.91
CA PHE A 251 -7.64 17.94 2.67
C PHE A 251 -6.88 16.61 2.51
N ASP A 252 -7.51 15.51 2.94
CA ASP A 252 -6.99 14.15 2.88
C ASP A 252 -7.95 13.23 2.09
N PRO A 253 -7.92 13.27 0.74
CA PRO A 253 -8.87 12.57 -0.11
C PRO A 253 -8.79 11.04 0.00
N VAL A 254 -7.62 10.48 0.27
CA VAL A 254 -7.35 9.03 0.35
C VAL A 254 -7.28 8.48 1.77
N GLY A 255 -7.28 9.34 2.79
CA GLY A 255 -7.29 8.95 4.20
C GLY A 255 -5.92 8.56 4.74
N LEU A 256 -4.82 9.19 4.29
CA LEU A 256 -3.48 8.89 4.80
C LEU A 256 -3.24 9.47 6.21
N MET A 257 -4.02 10.49 6.58
CA MET A 257 -3.94 11.22 7.85
C MET A 257 -5.18 10.96 8.72
N ALA A 258 -5.91 9.89 8.45
CA ALA A 258 -7.13 9.56 9.17
C ALA A 258 -6.97 9.46 10.69
N PRO A 259 -5.85 8.97 11.28
CA PRO A 259 -5.65 9.01 12.73
C PRO A 259 -5.71 10.43 13.31
N VAL A 260 -5.06 11.40 12.66
CA VAL A 260 -5.09 12.80 13.12
C VAL A 260 -6.48 13.41 12.95
N ILE A 261 -7.08 13.21 11.77
CA ILE A 261 -8.43 13.72 11.48
C ILE A 261 -9.46 13.10 12.42
N SER A 262 -9.29 11.84 12.81
CA SER A 262 -10.17 11.16 13.77
C SER A 262 -10.07 11.78 15.15
N LYS A 263 -8.87 12.15 15.61
CA LYS A 263 -8.70 12.89 16.88
C LYS A 263 -9.51 14.19 16.87
N ALA A 264 -9.41 14.99 15.80
CA ALA A 264 -10.16 16.23 15.67
C ALA A 264 -11.69 16.01 15.57
N LYS A 265 -12.14 14.98 14.84
CA LYS A 265 -13.55 14.62 14.74
C LYS A 265 -14.15 14.11 16.06
N ILE A 266 -13.35 13.40 16.87
CA ILE A 266 -13.75 12.97 18.21
C ILE A 266 -13.93 14.19 19.12
N PHE A 267 -13.01 15.16 19.06
CA PHE A 267 -13.15 16.44 19.78
C PHE A 267 -14.44 17.17 19.38
N LEU A 268 -14.70 17.31 18.07
CA LEU A 268 -15.94 17.91 17.58
C LEU A 268 -17.17 17.17 18.14
N LYS A 269 -17.21 15.84 18.14
CA LYS A 269 -18.32 15.07 18.72
C LYS A 269 -18.58 15.43 20.20
N ARG A 270 -17.52 15.70 20.98
CA ARG A 270 -17.64 16.08 22.39
C ARG A 270 -18.36 17.43 22.53
N LEU A 271 -18.01 18.42 21.69
CA LEU A 271 -18.69 19.72 21.67
C LEU A 271 -20.19 19.60 21.38
N TRP A 272 -20.58 18.69 20.49
CA TRP A 272 -21.99 18.41 20.19
C TRP A 272 -22.73 17.82 21.39
N ARG A 273 -22.06 17.00 22.21
CA ARG A 273 -22.66 16.46 23.45
C ARG A 273 -22.84 17.53 24.52
N SER A 274 -21.97 18.54 24.55
CA SER A 274 -22.08 19.70 25.42
C SER A 274 -23.19 20.69 25.01
N LYS A 275 -23.92 20.41 23.91
CA LYS A 275 -25.02 21.24 23.37
C LYS A 275 -24.62 22.70 23.09
N LEU A 276 -23.36 22.95 22.74
CA LEU A 276 -22.90 24.25 22.26
C LEU A 276 -23.53 24.57 20.90
N GLU A 277 -23.96 25.80 20.67
CA GLU A 277 -24.39 26.30 19.36
C GLU A 277 -23.21 26.61 18.44
N TRP A 278 -23.48 26.94 17.17
CA TRP A 278 -22.41 27.11 16.16
C TRP A 278 -21.46 28.26 16.44
N ASN A 279 -21.97 29.35 17.00
CA ASN A 279 -21.22 30.57 17.27
C ASN A 279 -20.81 30.71 18.74
N ASP A 280 -21.14 29.72 19.58
CA ASP A 280 -20.73 29.72 20.97
C ASP A 280 -19.22 29.52 21.06
N LEU A 281 -18.61 30.28 21.97
CA LEU A 281 -17.19 30.16 22.28
C LEU A 281 -16.92 28.84 23.00
N LEU A 282 -15.76 28.25 22.71
CA LEU A 282 -15.31 27.05 23.43
C LEU A 282 -15.10 27.39 24.92
N PRO A 283 -15.57 26.53 25.84
CA PRO A 283 -15.22 26.68 27.26
C PRO A 283 -13.70 26.55 27.47
N ALA A 284 -13.21 27.04 28.62
CA ALA A 284 -11.78 27.20 28.87
C ALA A 284 -10.97 25.90 28.74
N GLU A 285 -11.53 24.75 29.12
CA GLU A 285 -10.84 23.46 29.01
C GLU A 285 -10.74 22.99 27.55
N GLU A 286 -11.85 23.01 26.81
CA GLU A 286 -11.87 22.65 25.40
C GLU A 286 -11.04 23.61 24.54
N TYR A 287 -11.04 24.89 24.87
CA TYR A 287 -10.18 25.89 24.24
C TYR A 287 -8.70 25.50 24.39
N ARG A 288 -8.24 25.19 25.61
CA ARG A 288 -6.84 24.78 25.87
C ARG A 288 -6.48 23.51 25.11
N GLU A 289 -7.33 22.49 25.14
CA GLU A 289 -7.09 21.23 24.41
C GLU A 289 -7.05 21.47 22.89
N TRP A 290 -7.96 22.29 22.36
CA TRP A 290 -8.00 22.62 20.93
C TRP A 290 -6.76 23.41 20.52
N GLN A 291 -6.35 24.40 21.30
CA GLN A 291 -5.15 25.19 21.04
C GLN A 291 -3.89 24.31 21.03
N GLN A 292 -3.77 23.38 21.98
CA GLN A 292 -2.67 22.40 22.00
C GLN A 292 -2.68 21.51 20.75
N PHE A 293 -3.86 21.05 20.33
CA PHE A 293 -4.00 20.27 19.11
C PHE A 293 -3.60 21.07 17.86
N LEU A 294 -4.00 22.36 17.75
CA LEU A 294 -3.62 23.23 16.63
C LEU A 294 -2.11 23.43 16.53
N VAL A 295 -1.42 23.64 17.66
CA VAL A 295 0.05 23.74 17.68
C VAL A 295 0.69 22.45 17.15
N SER A 296 0.21 21.28 17.60
CA SER A 296 0.71 20.00 17.10
C SER A 296 0.32 19.75 15.64
N LEU A 297 -0.81 20.30 15.16
CA LEU A 297 -1.32 20.15 13.81
C LEU A 297 -0.34 20.67 12.74
N GLU A 298 0.46 21.69 13.06
CA GLU A 298 1.49 22.20 12.14
C GLU A 298 2.52 21.13 11.75
N ASN A 299 2.77 20.15 12.63
CA ASN A 299 3.69 19.05 12.35
C ASN A 299 3.21 18.12 11.22
N ILE A 300 1.93 18.16 10.82
CA ILE A 300 1.43 17.49 9.61
C ILE A 300 2.24 17.92 8.38
N ASN A 301 2.66 19.19 8.31
CA ASN A 301 3.36 19.74 7.15
C ASN A 301 4.73 19.09 6.86
N ASN A 302 5.26 18.37 7.85
CA ASN A 302 6.55 17.68 7.83
C ASN A 302 6.42 16.17 7.52
N ILE A 303 5.18 15.67 7.38
CA ILE A 303 4.93 14.24 7.12
C ILE A 303 5.07 13.96 5.64
N GLU A 304 6.17 13.29 5.27
CA GLU A 304 6.45 12.86 3.92
C GLU A 304 5.99 11.41 3.72
N ILE A 305 5.01 11.22 2.84
CA ILE A 305 4.37 9.92 2.62
C ILE A 305 4.80 9.41 1.25
N PRO A 306 5.51 8.27 1.15
CA PRO A 306 5.88 7.71 -0.14
C PRO A 306 4.66 7.57 -1.06
N ARG A 307 4.72 8.20 -2.24
CA ARG A 307 3.63 8.13 -3.23
C ARG A 307 3.45 6.68 -3.64
N ARG A 308 4.53 6.03 -4.06
CA ARG A 308 4.56 4.70 -4.65
C ARG A 308 4.17 3.59 -3.67
N ILE A 309 3.23 2.73 -4.05
CA ILE A 309 2.73 1.61 -3.22
C ILE A 309 3.10 0.20 -3.72
N LEU A 310 3.64 0.08 -4.93
CA LEU A 310 4.02 -1.21 -5.54
C LEU A 310 5.52 -1.29 -5.82
N VAL A 311 6.11 -2.48 -5.73
CA VAL A 311 7.45 -2.76 -6.30
C VAL A 311 7.46 -2.62 -7.82
N ALA A 312 8.64 -2.61 -8.44
CA ALA A 312 8.74 -2.59 -9.89
C ALA A 312 8.40 -3.98 -10.43
N PHE A 313 7.53 -4.04 -11.45
CA PHE A 313 7.07 -5.29 -12.07
C PHE A 313 6.61 -6.32 -11.02
N PRO A 314 5.55 -6.00 -10.25
CA PRO A 314 5.04 -6.92 -9.25
C PRO A 314 4.49 -8.18 -9.92
N GLU A 315 4.90 -9.34 -9.42
CA GLU A 315 4.33 -10.64 -9.84
C GLU A 315 3.16 -11.03 -8.96
N VAL A 316 3.29 -10.73 -7.66
CA VAL A 316 2.27 -11.02 -6.66
C VAL A 316 1.85 -9.71 -6.02
N ILE A 317 0.53 -9.50 -6.00
CA ILE A 317 -0.11 -8.38 -5.32
C ILE A 317 -1.14 -8.95 -4.36
N GLU A 318 -1.00 -8.61 -3.08
CA GLU A 318 -1.92 -8.97 -2.01
C GLU A 318 -2.50 -7.68 -1.39
N ILE A 319 -3.80 -7.66 -1.13
CA ILE A 319 -4.50 -6.54 -0.48
C ILE A 319 -4.85 -6.96 0.95
N HIS A 320 -4.37 -6.20 1.92
CA HIS A 320 -4.61 -6.46 3.35
C HIS A 320 -5.43 -5.35 3.97
N GLY A 321 -6.63 -5.69 4.44
CA GLY A 321 -7.56 -4.78 5.08
C GLY A 321 -7.64 -4.99 6.58
N PHE A 322 -7.51 -3.94 7.39
CA PHE A 322 -7.60 -4.00 8.85
C PHE A 322 -8.77 -3.16 9.33
N ALA A 323 -9.57 -3.69 10.26
CA ALA A 323 -10.70 -3.01 10.87
C ALA A 323 -10.54 -2.95 12.38
N ASP A 324 -10.94 -1.82 12.97
CA ASP A 324 -10.97 -1.64 14.41
C ASP A 324 -12.08 -0.65 14.84
N ALA A 325 -12.52 -0.77 16.09
CA ALA A 325 -13.45 0.17 16.69
C ALA A 325 -13.21 0.41 18.18
N SER A 326 -13.41 1.67 18.57
CA SER A 326 -13.54 2.10 19.95
C SER A 326 -14.93 2.67 20.20
N GLU A 327 -15.26 2.99 21.46
CA GLU A 327 -16.49 3.71 21.81
C GLU A 327 -16.59 5.10 21.18
N ARG A 328 -15.47 5.66 20.71
CA ARG A 328 -15.37 7.03 20.19
C ARG A 328 -15.45 7.08 18.67
N CYS A 329 -14.76 6.17 17.99
CA CYS A 329 -14.62 6.13 16.54
C CYS A 329 -14.37 4.69 16.09
N TYR A 330 -14.70 4.38 14.84
CA TYR A 330 -14.32 3.14 14.19
C TYR A 330 -13.73 3.41 12.81
N GLY A 331 -12.85 2.53 12.35
CA GLY A 331 -12.05 2.79 11.17
C GLY A 331 -11.58 1.53 10.46
N ALA A 332 -11.05 1.75 9.27
CA ALA A 332 -10.45 0.72 8.45
C ALA A 332 -9.21 1.27 7.75
N ALA A 333 -8.16 0.46 7.62
CA ALA A 333 -6.94 0.78 6.89
C ALA A 333 -6.62 -0.34 5.90
N VAL A 334 -6.23 0.00 4.67
CA VAL A 334 -5.97 -0.96 3.60
C VAL A 334 -4.54 -0.79 3.10
N TYR A 335 -3.82 -1.91 3.00
CA TYR A 335 -2.43 -1.99 2.61
C TYR A 335 -2.29 -2.84 1.35
N CYS A 336 -1.30 -2.48 0.53
CA CYS A 336 -0.83 -3.31 -0.56
C CYS A 336 0.44 -3.99 -0.12
N LYS A 337 0.54 -5.29 -0.33
CA LYS A 337 1.79 -6.03 -0.32
C LYS A 337 2.10 -6.46 -1.75
N SER A 338 3.29 -6.14 -2.22
CA SER A 338 3.71 -6.48 -3.57
C SER A 338 5.09 -7.12 -3.56
N LYS A 339 5.29 -8.13 -4.41
CA LYS A 339 6.54 -8.87 -4.53
C LYS A 339 6.94 -9.03 -6.00
N ASN A 340 8.23 -8.87 -6.29
CA ASN A 340 8.80 -9.08 -7.63
C ASN A 340 9.70 -10.32 -7.69
N LEU A 341 10.17 -10.66 -8.89
CA LEU A 341 11.10 -11.76 -9.17
C LEU A 341 12.39 -11.71 -8.34
N LYS A 342 12.84 -10.51 -7.97
CA LYS A 342 14.05 -10.32 -7.16
C LYS A 342 13.79 -10.57 -5.67
N SER A 343 12.59 -11.04 -5.32
CA SER A 343 12.13 -11.21 -3.94
C SER A 343 12.09 -9.92 -3.12
N GLU A 344 12.12 -8.76 -3.77
CA GLU A 344 11.83 -7.49 -3.12
C GLU A 344 10.36 -7.50 -2.71
N THR A 345 10.09 -7.19 -1.44
CA THR A 345 8.74 -7.12 -0.89
C THR A 345 8.49 -5.73 -0.36
N LEU A 346 7.40 -5.11 -0.80
CA LEU A 346 6.98 -3.79 -0.34
C LEU A 346 5.58 -3.87 0.24
N VAL A 347 5.41 -3.34 1.46
CA VAL A 347 4.11 -3.17 2.11
C VAL A 347 3.86 -1.69 2.36
N ARG A 348 2.74 -1.16 1.84
CA ARG A 348 2.41 0.27 1.93
C ARG A 348 0.93 0.49 2.16
N LEU A 349 0.60 1.51 2.96
CA LEU A 349 -0.77 2.00 3.14
C LEU A 349 -1.32 2.55 1.82
N ILE A 350 -2.42 1.97 1.34
CA ILE A 350 -3.17 2.44 0.16
C ILE A 350 -4.13 3.56 0.57
N THR A 351 -4.91 3.32 1.61
CA THR A 351 -6.02 4.20 2.00
C THR A 351 -6.46 3.85 3.41
N SER A 352 -7.15 4.79 4.06
CA SER A 352 -7.92 4.47 5.24
C SER A 352 -9.20 5.28 5.32
N LYS A 353 -10.11 4.89 6.20
CA LYS A 353 -11.36 5.63 6.41
C LYS A 353 -11.78 5.53 7.86
N SER A 354 -12.26 6.65 8.40
CA SER A 354 -12.77 6.73 9.77
C SER A 354 -14.22 7.22 9.81
N ARG A 355 -14.93 6.79 10.85
CA ARG A 355 -16.27 7.24 11.19
C ARG A 355 -16.39 7.40 12.69
N VAL A 356 -16.83 8.58 13.12
CA VAL A 356 -17.14 8.83 14.52
C VAL A 356 -18.28 7.89 14.96
N ALA A 357 -18.14 7.27 16.12
CA ALA A 357 -19.19 6.41 16.65
C ALA A 357 -20.49 7.21 16.84
N PRO A 358 -21.68 6.61 16.69
CA PRO A 358 -22.94 7.32 16.87
C PRO A 358 -23.06 7.99 18.26
N ILE A 359 -23.93 9.00 18.36
CA ILE A 359 -24.24 9.64 19.65
C ILE A 359 -24.97 8.64 20.57
N LYS A 360 -25.97 7.93 20.02
CA LYS A 360 -26.64 6.81 20.67
C LYS A 360 -25.63 5.68 20.88
N SER A 361 -25.46 5.25 22.13
CA SER A 361 -24.49 4.22 22.49
C SER A 361 -24.81 2.89 21.78
N LEU A 362 -23.76 2.32 21.18
CA LEU A 362 -23.74 0.96 20.68
C LEU A 362 -22.70 0.19 21.49
N THR A 363 -22.89 -1.11 21.61
CA THR A 363 -21.89 -1.97 22.24
C THR A 363 -20.62 -2.04 21.37
N ILE A 364 -19.46 -2.23 21.99
CA ILE A 364 -18.17 -2.34 21.29
C ILE A 364 -18.23 -3.39 20.15
N PRO A 365 -18.75 -4.61 20.35
CA PRO A 365 -18.85 -5.59 19.27
C PRO A 365 -19.67 -5.12 18.05
N ARG A 366 -20.71 -4.31 18.29
CA ARG A 366 -21.52 -3.74 17.20
C ARG A 366 -20.76 -2.65 16.44
N LEU A 367 -19.91 -1.88 17.12
CA LEU A 367 -19.02 -0.90 16.49
C LEU A 367 -17.90 -1.59 15.70
N GLU A 368 -17.28 -2.63 16.24
CA GLU A 368 -16.29 -3.47 15.54
C GLU A 368 -16.91 -4.09 14.28
N LEU A 369 -18.16 -4.57 14.36
CA LEU A 369 -18.88 -5.07 13.18
C LEU A 369 -19.13 -3.94 12.15
N CYS A 370 -19.35 -2.70 12.60
CA CYS A 370 -19.46 -1.56 11.68
C CYS A 370 -18.12 -1.21 11.03
N ALA A 371 -17.00 -1.36 11.74
CA ALA A 371 -15.66 -1.26 11.18
C ALA A 371 -15.43 -2.33 10.11
N ALA A 372 -15.83 -3.58 10.35
CA ALA A 372 -15.74 -4.66 9.38
C ALA A 372 -16.56 -4.38 8.10
N VAL A 373 -17.78 -3.83 8.22
CA VAL A 373 -18.57 -3.40 7.06
C VAL A 373 -17.89 -2.26 6.30
N LEU A 374 -17.32 -1.28 7.03
CA LEU A 374 -16.58 -0.17 6.44
C LEU A 374 -15.38 -0.68 5.65
N LEU A 375 -14.64 -1.64 6.22
CA LEU A 375 -13.49 -2.25 5.59
C LEU A 375 -13.87 -3.00 4.31
N ALA A 376 -14.88 -3.87 4.35
CA ALA A 376 -15.32 -4.62 3.17
C ALA A 376 -15.70 -3.68 2.01
N LYS A 377 -16.42 -2.60 2.29
CA LYS A 377 -16.75 -1.59 1.26
C LYS A 377 -15.51 -0.85 0.74
N LEU A 378 -14.57 -0.52 1.64
CA LEU A 378 -13.33 0.17 1.29
C LEU A 378 -12.45 -0.68 0.39
N VAL A 379 -12.23 -1.96 0.74
CA VAL A 379 -11.43 -2.88 -0.07
C VAL A 379 -12.05 -3.12 -1.44
N LYS A 380 -13.38 -3.30 -1.53
CA LYS A 380 -14.05 -3.40 -2.85
C LYS A 380 -13.83 -2.18 -3.73
N ARG A 381 -13.86 -0.97 -3.15
CA ARG A 381 -13.59 0.27 -3.88
C ARG A 381 -12.12 0.36 -4.32
N VAL A 382 -11.18 -0.06 -3.48
CA VAL A 382 -9.75 -0.08 -3.80
C VAL A 382 -9.46 -1.04 -4.96
N VAL A 383 -9.97 -2.27 -4.87
CA VAL A 383 -9.78 -3.31 -5.92
C VAL A 383 -10.31 -2.81 -7.27
N ALA A 384 -11.51 -2.23 -7.29
CA ALA A 384 -12.08 -1.66 -8.51
C ALA A 384 -11.30 -0.45 -9.03
N ALA A 385 -10.89 0.48 -8.17
CA ALA A 385 -10.16 1.68 -8.56
C ALA A 385 -8.77 1.37 -9.15
N LEU A 386 -8.11 0.34 -8.63
CA LEU A 386 -6.78 -0.10 -9.07
C LEU A 386 -6.82 -1.18 -10.16
N GLN A 387 -8.00 -1.68 -10.54
CA GLN A 387 -8.18 -2.78 -11.50
C GLN A 387 -7.35 -4.02 -11.09
N LEU A 388 -7.49 -4.42 -9.83
CA LEU A 388 -6.75 -5.52 -9.21
C LEU A 388 -7.67 -6.71 -8.90
N GLU A 389 -8.56 -7.08 -9.84
CA GLU A 389 -9.57 -8.13 -9.63
C GLU A 389 -8.96 -9.51 -9.34
N THR A 390 -7.70 -9.73 -9.76
CA THR A 390 -6.95 -10.98 -9.54
C THR A 390 -6.10 -10.98 -8.27
N ALA A 391 -6.00 -9.86 -7.55
CA ALA A 391 -5.19 -9.78 -6.34
C ALA A 391 -5.80 -10.60 -5.20
N GLU A 392 -4.94 -11.25 -4.41
CA GLU A 392 -5.40 -11.96 -3.21
C GLU A 392 -5.83 -10.96 -2.14
N VAL A 393 -6.98 -11.19 -1.50
CA VAL A 393 -7.54 -10.28 -0.48
C VAL A 393 -7.55 -10.95 0.88
N TYR A 394 -7.03 -10.26 1.90
CA TYR A 394 -7.01 -10.69 3.29
C TYR A 394 -7.61 -9.62 4.19
N LEU A 395 -8.61 -9.98 5.00
CA LEU A 395 -9.32 -9.05 5.88
C LEU A 395 -9.04 -9.42 7.34
N TRP A 396 -8.75 -8.42 8.18
CA TRP A 396 -8.22 -8.61 9.52
C TRP A 396 -9.07 -7.84 10.55
N SER A 397 -9.37 -8.51 11.67
CA SER A 397 -9.97 -7.90 12.85
C SER A 397 -9.41 -8.59 14.10
N ASP A 398 -9.23 -7.84 15.17
CA ASP A 398 -8.88 -8.35 16.49
C ASP A 398 -10.10 -8.82 17.30
N SER A 399 -11.31 -8.48 16.86
CA SER A 399 -12.55 -8.92 17.50
C SER A 399 -12.90 -10.37 17.15
N ILE A 400 -12.64 -11.27 18.10
CA ILE A 400 -13.07 -12.68 18.03
C ILE A 400 -14.61 -12.78 17.91
N ILE A 401 -15.35 -11.84 18.52
CA ILE A 401 -16.82 -11.82 18.46
C ILE A 401 -17.30 -11.55 17.04
N VAL A 402 -16.72 -10.55 16.37
CA VAL A 402 -17.04 -10.26 14.95
C VAL A 402 -16.68 -11.46 14.08
N LEU A 403 -15.49 -12.04 14.24
CA LEU A 403 -15.08 -13.22 13.49
C LEU A 403 -16.01 -14.42 13.73
N ALA A 404 -16.51 -14.60 14.94
CA ALA A 404 -17.50 -15.64 15.26
C ALA A 404 -18.85 -15.37 14.58
N TRP A 405 -19.32 -14.12 14.52
CA TRP A 405 -20.54 -13.75 13.79
C TRP A 405 -20.41 -13.96 12.29
N LEU A 406 -19.24 -13.64 11.70
CA LEU A 406 -18.99 -13.83 10.26
C LEU A 406 -18.97 -15.30 9.82
N ARG A 407 -18.76 -16.23 10.76
CA ARG A 407 -18.81 -17.67 10.52
C ARG A 407 -20.22 -18.26 10.59
N LYS A 408 -21.20 -17.51 11.09
CA LYS A 408 -22.59 -17.95 11.19
C LYS A 408 -23.39 -17.57 9.94
N GLU A 409 -24.49 -18.29 9.73
CA GLU A 409 -25.49 -17.88 8.75
C GLU A 409 -26.19 -16.60 9.23
N PRO A 410 -26.42 -15.61 8.35
CA PRO A 410 -27.05 -14.35 8.76
C PRO A 410 -28.40 -14.53 9.45
N MET A 411 -29.19 -15.53 9.06
CA MET A 411 -30.51 -15.80 9.61
C MET A 411 -30.50 -16.19 11.09
N ASP A 412 -29.37 -16.68 11.61
CA ASP A 412 -29.20 -17.05 13.02
C ASP A 412 -28.92 -15.84 13.94
N LEU A 413 -28.76 -14.66 13.35
CA LEU A 413 -28.30 -13.46 14.04
C LEU A 413 -29.45 -12.46 14.22
N LYS A 414 -29.37 -11.63 15.27
CA LYS A 414 -30.33 -10.53 15.46
C LYS A 414 -30.22 -9.52 14.31
N THR A 415 -31.33 -8.92 13.91
CA THR A 415 -31.49 -8.05 12.72
C THR A 415 -30.33 -7.07 12.47
N PHE A 416 -29.84 -6.37 13.49
CA PHE A 416 -28.71 -5.43 13.33
C PHE A 416 -27.41 -6.11 12.87
N VAL A 417 -27.11 -7.27 13.46
CA VAL A 417 -25.91 -8.07 13.19
C VAL A 417 -26.12 -8.83 11.88
N GLN A 418 -27.27 -9.49 11.72
CA GLN A 418 -27.68 -10.18 10.49
C GLN A 418 -27.46 -9.32 9.24
N ASN A 419 -28.03 -8.12 9.19
CA ASN A 419 -27.94 -7.26 8.00
C ASN A 419 -26.50 -6.87 7.64
N ARG A 420 -25.63 -6.72 8.65
CA ARG A 420 -24.22 -6.34 8.45
C ARG A 420 -23.37 -7.54 8.06
N VAL A 421 -23.59 -8.69 8.68
CA VAL A 421 -22.92 -9.96 8.34
C VAL A 421 -23.29 -10.36 6.92
N ALA A 422 -24.58 -10.33 6.56
CA ALA A 422 -25.03 -10.57 5.19
C ALA A 422 -24.33 -9.63 4.19
N LYS A 423 -24.23 -8.33 4.51
CA LYS A 423 -23.54 -7.38 3.63
C LYS A 423 -22.04 -7.64 3.51
N ILE A 424 -21.38 -8.10 4.57
CA ILE A 424 -19.95 -8.47 4.50
C ILE A 424 -19.78 -9.73 3.64
N GLN A 425 -20.59 -10.76 3.89
CA GLN A 425 -20.52 -12.04 3.18
C GLN A 425 -20.88 -11.91 1.69
N GLU A 426 -21.77 -10.98 1.31
CA GLU A 426 -22.07 -10.61 -0.09
C GLU A 426 -20.85 -10.02 -0.80
N LEU A 427 -20.01 -9.28 -0.09
CA LEU A 427 -18.82 -8.63 -0.67
C LEU A 427 -17.59 -9.53 -0.66
N TYR A 428 -17.37 -10.25 0.44
CA TYR A 428 -16.22 -11.11 0.64
C TYR A 428 -16.59 -12.34 1.45
N PRO A 429 -16.18 -13.54 1.02
CA PRO A 429 -16.48 -14.76 1.74
C PRO A 429 -15.72 -14.81 3.08
N ASN A 430 -16.27 -15.55 4.05
CA ASN A 430 -15.79 -15.56 5.42
C ASN A 430 -14.37 -16.14 5.58
N GLN A 431 -13.89 -16.98 4.65
CA GLN A 431 -12.55 -17.57 4.66
C GLN A 431 -11.42 -16.55 4.50
N LEU A 432 -11.72 -15.35 3.97
CA LEU A 432 -10.74 -14.27 3.84
C LEU A 432 -10.51 -13.50 5.14
N TRP A 433 -11.39 -13.68 6.12
CA TRP A 433 -11.32 -12.99 7.42
C TRP A 433 -10.43 -13.73 8.41
N ARG A 434 -9.49 -13.00 9.00
CA ARG A 434 -8.44 -13.51 9.89
C ARG A 434 -8.36 -12.68 11.16
N HIS A 435 -7.86 -13.31 12.21
CA HIS A 435 -7.56 -12.63 13.46
C HIS A 435 -6.21 -11.92 13.37
N VAL A 436 -6.12 -10.70 13.90
CA VAL A 436 -4.87 -9.97 14.13
C VAL A 436 -4.78 -9.56 15.60
N PRO A 437 -3.63 -9.67 16.28
CA PRO A 437 -3.47 -9.09 17.61
C PRO A 437 -3.66 -7.57 17.61
N SER A 438 -4.27 -7.00 18.65
CA SER A 438 -4.57 -5.56 18.70
C SER A 438 -3.33 -4.67 18.60
N ASP A 439 -2.18 -5.08 19.14
CA ASP A 439 -0.90 -4.36 19.04
C ASP A 439 -0.33 -4.36 17.60
N GLN A 440 -0.78 -5.29 16.76
CA GLN A 440 -0.45 -5.38 15.34
C GLN A 440 -1.59 -4.86 14.44
N ASN A 441 -2.65 -4.27 15.01
CA ASN A 441 -3.78 -3.76 14.25
C ASN A 441 -3.60 -2.25 13.96
N PRO A 442 -3.20 -1.83 12.75
CA PRO A 442 -3.01 -0.42 12.43
C PRO A 442 -4.31 0.40 12.48
N ALA A 443 -5.48 -0.25 12.39
CA ALA A 443 -6.77 0.44 12.45
C ALA A 443 -7.08 0.99 13.86
N ASP A 444 -6.41 0.50 14.92
CA ASP A 444 -6.52 1.03 16.29
C ASP A 444 -6.11 2.52 16.37
N LEU A 445 -5.09 2.92 15.59
CA LEU A 445 -4.68 4.32 15.48
C LEU A 445 -5.82 5.21 14.94
N VAL A 446 -6.68 4.67 14.06
CA VAL A 446 -7.83 5.38 13.49
C VAL A 446 -8.97 5.48 14.49
N SER A 447 -9.25 4.39 15.23
CA SER A 447 -10.36 4.33 16.17
C SER A 447 -10.11 5.16 17.43
N ARG A 448 -8.85 5.38 17.82
CA ARG A 448 -8.46 6.19 18.99
C ARG A 448 -8.12 7.64 18.63
N GLY A 449 -7.55 7.84 17.46
CA GLY A 449 -6.97 9.12 17.04
C GLY A 449 -5.59 9.37 17.64
N VAL A 450 -4.73 10.04 16.88
CA VAL A 450 -3.30 10.20 17.21
C VAL A 450 -2.84 11.63 16.89
N ASP A 451 -1.90 12.15 17.67
CA ASP A 451 -1.24 13.43 17.37
C ASP A 451 -0.28 13.32 16.18
N PRO A 452 -0.12 14.36 15.36
CA PRO A 452 0.78 14.35 14.19
C PRO A 452 2.21 13.88 14.50
N GLU A 453 2.80 14.37 15.60
CA GLU A 453 4.16 14.00 16.03
C GLU A 453 4.30 12.51 16.34
N LYS A 454 3.28 11.93 16.96
CA LYS A 454 3.24 10.49 17.24
C LYS A 454 3.08 9.72 15.95
N LEU A 455 2.20 10.17 15.04
CA LEU A 455 1.96 9.50 13.76
C LEU A 455 3.23 9.42 12.90
N LEU A 456 4.07 10.46 12.93
CA LEU A 456 5.40 10.46 12.28
C LEU A 456 6.28 9.29 12.71
N GLN A 457 6.18 8.88 13.98
CA GLN A 457 6.98 7.80 14.55
C GLN A 457 6.34 6.42 14.37
N GLN A 458 5.09 6.34 13.89
CA GLN A 458 4.35 5.08 13.74
C GLN A 458 4.68 4.36 12.43
N ASN A 459 5.70 3.51 12.46
CA ASN A 459 6.03 2.65 11.32
C ASN A 459 4.87 1.73 10.91
N LEU A 460 4.11 1.22 11.90
CA LEU A 460 2.94 0.36 11.71
C LEU A 460 1.89 0.99 10.77
N TRP A 461 1.71 2.31 10.83
CA TRP A 461 0.68 3.01 10.05
C TRP A 461 1.01 3.10 8.56
N PHE A 462 2.27 3.39 8.20
CA PHE A 462 2.63 3.60 6.80
C PHE A 462 3.12 2.31 6.11
N ASN A 463 3.71 1.39 6.87
CA ASN A 463 4.32 0.15 6.37
C ASN A 463 3.52 -1.11 6.73
N GLY A 464 2.46 -0.97 7.52
CA GLY A 464 1.65 -2.10 7.97
C GLY A 464 2.38 -2.98 9.00
N PRO A 465 1.72 -4.06 9.45
CA PRO A 465 2.30 -4.96 10.43
C PRO A 465 3.53 -5.69 9.89
N THR A 466 4.52 -5.90 10.76
CA THR A 466 5.79 -6.53 10.37
C THR A 466 5.60 -7.94 9.80
N PHE A 467 4.59 -8.71 10.22
CA PHE A 467 4.35 -10.04 9.67
C PHE A 467 3.98 -10.06 8.19
N LEU A 468 3.61 -8.92 7.58
CA LEU A 468 3.38 -8.81 6.14
C LEU A 468 4.68 -8.74 5.34
N SER A 469 5.77 -8.27 5.95
CA SER A 469 7.08 -8.09 5.32
C SER A 469 8.19 -8.97 5.92
N ALA A 470 7.96 -9.57 7.09
CA ALA A 470 8.98 -10.29 7.85
C ALA A 470 9.22 -11.70 7.34
N VAL A 471 10.49 -12.08 7.31
CA VAL A 471 10.94 -13.47 7.17
C VAL A 471 11.07 -14.04 8.58
N HIS A 472 10.35 -15.13 8.87
CA HIS A 472 10.53 -15.86 10.13
C HIS A 472 11.64 -16.89 9.97
N ILE A 473 12.71 -16.73 10.75
CA ILE A 473 13.82 -17.70 10.80
C ILE A 473 13.66 -18.51 12.08
N GLU A 474 13.49 -19.83 11.93
CA GLU A 474 13.45 -20.77 13.06
C GLU A 474 14.72 -21.63 13.02
N LEU A 475 15.54 -21.53 14.05
CA LEU A 475 16.72 -22.38 14.18
C LEU A 475 16.26 -23.82 14.48
N VAL A 476 16.84 -24.79 13.75
CA VAL A 476 16.60 -26.21 13.96
C VAL A 476 17.89 -26.83 14.51
N SER A 477 17.78 -27.66 15.55
CA SER A 477 18.95 -28.23 16.25
C SER A 477 19.75 -29.20 15.39
N ASP A 478 19.09 -29.86 14.44
CA ASP A 478 19.68 -30.86 13.55
C ASP A 478 18.80 -31.04 12.29
N LEU A 479 19.26 -31.88 11.35
CA LEU A 479 18.55 -32.19 10.12
C LEU A 479 17.61 -33.39 10.25
N THR A 480 16.98 -33.61 11.41
CA THR A 480 15.98 -34.68 11.60
C THR A 480 14.55 -34.20 11.34
N SER A 481 13.66 -35.15 11.02
CA SER A 481 12.23 -34.88 10.86
C SER A 481 11.59 -34.38 12.17
N GLN A 482 12.02 -34.91 13.32
CA GLN A 482 11.51 -34.51 14.64
C GLN A 482 11.89 -33.07 14.98
N ALA A 483 13.13 -32.66 14.73
CA ALA A 483 13.56 -31.29 14.98
C ALA A 483 12.83 -30.29 14.07
N PHE A 484 12.59 -30.66 12.80
CA PHE A 484 11.74 -29.88 11.90
C PHE A 484 10.30 -29.76 12.40
N ILE A 485 9.67 -30.85 12.83
CA ILE A 485 8.29 -30.83 13.36
C ILE A 485 8.21 -29.95 14.61
N ALA A 486 9.20 -30.02 15.50
CA ALA A 486 9.26 -29.16 16.67
C ALA A 486 9.40 -27.68 16.28
N ALA A 487 10.25 -27.36 15.30
CA ALA A 487 10.40 -26.02 14.75
C ALA A 487 9.09 -25.50 14.13
N LEU A 488 8.42 -26.32 13.32
CA LEU A 488 7.14 -25.99 12.72
C LEU A 488 6.05 -25.76 13.78
N LYS A 489 6.00 -26.56 14.84
CA LYS A 489 5.08 -26.36 15.98
C LYS A 489 5.35 -25.04 16.70
N ARG A 490 6.61 -24.70 16.96
CA ARG A 490 6.99 -23.41 17.57
C ARG A 490 6.61 -22.23 16.67
N PHE A 491 6.85 -22.34 15.37
CA PHE A 491 6.43 -21.35 14.39
C PHE A 491 4.92 -21.15 14.43
N MET A 492 4.13 -22.23 14.32
CA MET A 492 2.67 -22.15 14.32
C MET A 492 2.10 -21.60 15.64
N ALA A 493 2.73 -21.93 16.77
CA ALA A 493 2.34 -21.37 18.06
C ALA A 493 2.56 -19.85 18.15
N ARG A 494 3.59 -19.31 17.48
CA ARG A 494 3.91 -17.88 17.50
C ARG A 494 3.22 -17.06 16.40
N ARG A 495 3.15 -17.60 15.19
CA ARG A 495 2.70 -16.87 13.98
C ARG A 495 1.33 -17.30 13.50
N GLY A 496 0.70 -18.24 14.18
CA GLY A 496 -0.47 -18.92 13.66
C GLY A 496 -0.11 -19.92 12.56
N LYS A 497 -1.11 -20.65 12.09
CA LYS A 497 -0.91 -21.77 11.19
C LYS A 497 -0.67 -21.34 9.74
N CYS A 498 0.31 -21.94 9.06
CA CYS A 498 0.52 -21.75 7.63
C CYS A 498 -0.57 -22.45 6.80
N ALA A 499 -1.03 -21.82 5.72
CA ALA A 499 -1.95 -22.44 4.77
C ALA A 499 -1.22 -23.34 3.76
N LYS A 500 -0.02 -22.94 3.35
CA LYS A 500 0.84 -23.67 2.42
C LYS A 500 2.25 -23.78 3.00
N LEU A 501 2.86 -24.95 2.85
CA LEU A 501 4.24 -25.22 3.24
C LEU A 501 5.01 -25.69 2.00
N PHE A 502 6.10 -24.99 1.67
CA PHE A 502 6.99 -25.36 0.58
C PHE A 502 8.32 -25.83 1.16
N SER A 503 8.79 -26.99 0.72
CA SER A 503 10.11 -27.50 1.11
C SER A 503 10.75 -28.24 -0.06
N ASP A 504 12.07 -28.37 -0.08
CA ASP A 504 12.73 -29.25 -1.04
C ASP A 504 12.49 -30.73 -0.71
N ASN A 505 12.87 -31.61 -1.64
CA ASN A 505 12.80 -33.07 -1.45
C ASN A 505 13.90 -33.62 -0.52
N GLY A 506 14.35 -32.85 0.47
CA GLY A 506 15.26 -33.32 1.50
C GLY A 506 14.66 -34.50 2.28
N LYS A 507 15.48 -35.53 2.56
CA LYS A 507 15.02 -36.77 3.23
C LYS A 507 14.32 -36.49 4.57
N ASN A 508 14.76 -35.45 5.28
CA ASN A 508 14.18 -34.97 6.53
C ASN A 508 12.78 -34.36 6.35
N PHE A 509 12.53 -33.58 5.30
CA PHE A 509 11.20 -33.04 5.00
C PHE A 509 10.25 -34.08 4.45
N VAL A 510 10.75 -35.00 3.60
CA VAL A 510 9.97 -36.15 3.12
C VAL A 510 9.62 -37.07 4.29
N GLY A 511 10.57 -37.33 5.19
CA GLY A 511 10.36 -38.07 6.44
C GLY A 511 9.29 -37.42 7.32
N ALA A 512 9.38 -36.10 7.56
CA ALA A 512 8.42 -35.36 8.35
C ALA A 512 7.02 -35.33 7.71
N SER A 513 6.95 -35.14 6.39
CA SER A 513 5.68 -35.20 5.65
C SER A 513 5.05 -36.59 5.71
N ASN A 514 5.86 -37.65 5.60
CA ASN A 514 5.38 -39.03 5.72
C ASN A 514 4.96 -39.37 7.16
N GLU A 515 5.67 -38.86 8.18
CA GLU A 515 5.31 -39.02 9.59
C GLU A 515 3.98 -38.32 9.88
N ILE A 516 3.79 -37.11 9.34
CA ILE A 516 2.54 -36.36 9.42
C ILE A 516 1.40 -37.06 8.65
N LYS A 517 1.67 -37.61 7.47
CA LYS A 517 0.69 -38.39 6.68
C LYS A 517 0.33 -39.71 7.37
N LYS A 518 1.29 -40.43 7.96
CA LYS A 518 1.02 -41.64 8.75
C LYS A 518 0.14 -41.33 9.96
N LEU A 519 0.39 -40.22 10.65
CA LEU A 519 -0.47 -39.76 11.74
C LEU A 519 -1.87 -39.39 11.26
N LEU A 520 -2.04 -38.93 10.01
CA LEU A 520 -3.34 -38.67 9.36
C LEU A 520 -4.05 -39.95 8.91
N GLU A 521 -3.33 -40.96 8.43
CA GLU A 521 -3.89 -42.26 8.01
C GLU A 521 -4.38 -43.11 9.18
N ILE A 522 -3.75 -42.99 10.34
CA ILE A 522 -4.13 -43.67 11.60
C ILE A 522 -5.49 -43.16 12.15
N VAL A 523 -6.08 -42.11 11.58
CA VAL A 523 -7.29 -41.41 12.10
C VAL A 523 -8.63 -42.10 11.76
N ARG A 524 -8.66 -43.31 11.17
CA ARG A 524 -9.90 -44.08 10.95
C ARG A 524 -10.43 -44.80 12.23
N LYS A 525 -10.47 -44.07 13.37
CA LYS A 525 -11.05 -44.33 14.73
C LYS A 525 -10.07 -44.83 15.83
N PRO A 526 -10.26 -44.47 17.12
CA PRO A 526 -10.36 -43.13 17.69
C PRO A 526 -9.42 -42.93 18.92
N ASP A 527 -8.65 -41.85 18.97
CA ASP A 527 -8.61 -41.06 20.22
C ASP A 527 -8.49 -39.56 19.89
N LYS A 528 -9.47 -38.82 20.38
CA LYS A 528 -9.97 -37.57 19.79
C LYS A 528 -9.43 -36.36 20.56
N LYS A 529 -8.44 -35.65 20.00
CA LYS A 529 -8.31 -34.18 20.13
C LYS A 529 -7.26 -33.53 19.22
N LEU A 530 -6.15 -34.19 18.89
CA LEU A 530 -5.05 -33.56 18.14
C LEU A 530 -5.05 -33.88 16.63
N ALA A 531 -5.47 -35.09 16.24
CA ALA A 531 -5.45 -35.52 14.84
C ALA A 531 -6.64 -34.96 14.03
N ASN A 532 -7.82 -34.83 14.67
CA ASN A 532 -8.96 -34.11 14.10
C ASN A 532 -8.68 -32.61 13.94
N TYR A 533 -7.79 -32.03 14.75
CA TYR A 533 -7.38 -30.64 14.65
C TYR A 533 -6.56 -30.43 13.37
N LEU A 534 -5.45 -31.16 13.19
CA LEU A 534 -4.52 -30.93 12.07
C LEU A 534 -5.06 -31.29 10.67
N ALA A 535 -5.97 -32.27 10.57
CA ALA A 535 -6.67 -32.60 9.32
C ALA A 535 -7.75 -31.56 8.96
N ALA A 536 -8.49 -31.07 9.96
CA ALA A 536 -9.46 -29.97 9.78
C ALA A 536 -8.78 -28.62 9.51
N GLU A 537 -7.52 -28.50 9.90
CA GLU A 537 -6.69 -27.32 9.76
C GLU A 537 -6.21 -27.09 8.29
N GLY A 538 -6.09 -28.09 7.41
CA GLY A 538 -5.93 -27.85 5.96
C GLY A 538 -4.62 -27.17 5.49
N ILE A 539 -3.45 -27.62 5.98
CA ILE A 539 -2.14 -27.16 5.47
C ILE A 539 -1.77 -27.94 4.19
N GLU A 540 -1.63 -27.25 3.06
CA GLU A 540 -1.16 -27.84 1.80
C GLU A 540 0.38 -27.87 1.76
N TRP A 541 1.00 -29.06 1.74
CA TRP A 541 2.45 -29.19 1.64
C TRP A 541 2.87 -29.53 0.21
N LYS A 542 3.66 -28.64 -0.41
CA LYS A 542 4.24 -28.82 -1.75
C LYS A 542 5.75 -29.02 -1.69
N PHE A 543 6.24 -30.01 -2.43
CA PHE A 543 7.67 -30.27 -2.55
C PHE A 543 8.24 -29.63 -3.83
N ILE A 544 9.34 -28.89 -3.70
CA ILE A 544 10.11 -28.33 -4.82
C ILE A 544 11.25 -29.28 -5.24
N PRO A 545 11.82 -29.14 -6.46
CA PRO A 545 12.92 -29.97 -6.92
C PRO A 545 14.10 -30.00 -5.92
N ALA A 546 14.72 -31.18 -5.75
CA ALA A 546 15.75 -31.38 -4.75
C ALA A 546 16.95 -30.45 -4.96
N ARG A 547 17.45 -29.82 -3.88
CA ARG A 547 18.60 -28.89 -3.89
C ARG A 547 18.41 -27.65 -4.77
N SER A 548 17.16 -27.22 -4.96
CA SER A 548 16.83 -26.06 -5.78
C SER A 548 15.87 -25.12 -5.02
N PRO A 549 16.32 -24.50 -3.90
CA PRO A 549 15.47 -23.64 -3.07
C PRO A 549 14.93 -22.41 -3.80
N ASN A 550 15.51 -22.06 -4.95
CA ASN A 550 15.14 -20.90 -5.76
C ASN A 550 14.11 -21.26 -6.86
N PHE A 551 13.76 -22.54 -7.04
CA PHE A 551 12.86 -23.01 -8.10
C PHE A 551 11.41 -23.18 -7.60
N GLY A 552 10.87 -22.10 -7.03
CA GLY A 552 9.42 -21.99 -6.87
C GLY A 552 8.79 -21.81 -8.25
N GLU A 553 8.24 -22.91 -8.80
CA GLU A 553 7.36 -22.97 -9.97
C GLU A 553 7.98 -22.78 -11.39
N GLU A 554 8.90 -23.67 -11.80
CA GLU A 554 9.08 -23.94 -13.24
C GLU A 554 8.93 -25.44 -13.57
N PRO A 555 8.15 -25.81 -14.61
CA PRO A 555 8.07 -27.19 -15.06
C PRO A 555 9.42 -27.67 -15.60
N ASN A 556 9.79 -28.93 -15.31
CA ASN A 556 11.03 -29.51 -15.81
C ASN A 556 10.86 -29.88 -17.30
N LEU A 557 11.54 -29.15 -18.18
CA LEU A 557 11.40 -29.28 -19.63
C LEU A 557 12.54 -30.09 -20.27
N THR A 558 13.49 -30.60 -19.47
CA THR A 558 14.66 -31.32 -19.98
C THR A 558 14.30 -32.59 -20.77
N LYS A 559 13.14 -33.20 -20.48
CA LYS A 559 12.64 -34.42 -21.16
C LYS A 559 11.68 -34.14 -22.32
N CYS A 560 11.26 -32.89 -22.54
CA CYS A 560 10.33 -32.54 -23.60
C CYS A 560 11.04 -32.41 -24.96
N LYS A 561 10.41 -32.88 -26.04
CA LYS A 561 10.92 -32.69 -27.42
C LYS A 561 10.89 -31.21 -27.80
N GLU A 562 11.97 -30.69 -28.38
CA GLU A 562 12.12 -29.25 -28.67
C GLU A 562 11.14 -28.73 -29.71
N SER A 563 10.66 -29.60 -30.60
CA SER A 563 9.62 -29.28 -31.58
C SER A 563 8.32 -28.79 -30.93
N ASN A 564 8.05 -29.19 -29.69
CA ASN A 564 6.78 -28.94 -28.99
C ASN A 564 6.87 -27.80 -27.97
N LEU A 565 8.00 -27.09 -27.90
CA LEU A 565 8.25 -26.06 -26.88
C LEU A 565 8.15 -24.64 -27.47
N LYS A 566 7.44 -23.75 -26.77
CA LYS A 566 7.41 -22.31 -27.08
C LYS A 566 8.78 -21.67 -26.81
N LYS A 567 9.06 -20.49 -27.38
CA LYS A 567 10.38 -19.83 -27.29
C LYS A 567 10.90 -19.69 -25.84
N TRP A 568 10.05 -19.26 -24.91
CA TRP A 568 10.43 -19.16 -23.49
C TRP A 568 10.75 -20.54 -22.87
N GLN A 569 9.96 -21.57 -23.20
CA GLN A 569 10.16 -22.95 -22.74
C GLN A 569 11.47 -23.56 -23.27
N LYS A 570 11.88 -23.20 -24.49
CA LYS A 570 13.18 -23.58 -25.06
C LYS A 570 14.33 -22.95 -24.27
N ILE A 571 14.23 -21.66 -23.95
CA ILE A 571 15.23 -20.94 -23.15
C ILE A 571 15.33 -21.56 -21.75
N THR A 572 14.18 -21.78 -21.08
CA THR A 572 14.12 -22.46 -19.77
C THR A 572 14.75 -23.86 -19.82
N LYS A 573 14.47 -24.65 -20.88
CA LYS A 573 15.09 -25.96 -21.07
C LYS A 573 16.61 -25.87 -21.23
N ILE A 574 17.12 -24.90 -21.99
CA ILE A 574 18.57 -24.68 -22.17
C ILE A 574 19.23 -24.31 -20.85
N VAL A 575 18.63 -23.39 -20.08
CA VAL A 575 19.12 -23.01 -18.74
C VAL A 575 19.13 -24.21 -17.78
N GLN A 576 18.07 -25.02 -17.78
CA GLN A 576 17.99 -26.25 -16.98
C GLN A 576 19.07 -27.27 -17.37
N LEU A 577 19.35 -27.44 -18.67
CA LEU A 577 20.43 -28.31 -19.16
C LEU A 577 21.80 -27.77 -18.77
N MET A 578 22.03 -26.47 -18.94
CA MET A 578 23.29 -25.82 -18.58
C MET A 578 23.61 -26.01 -17.09
N TRP A 579 22.65 -25.78 -16.20
CA TRP A 579 22.84 -26.00 -14.76
C TRP A 579 23.07 -27.46 -14.40
N LYS A 580 22.39 -28.39 -15.09
CA LYS A 580 22.62 -29.83 -14.92
C LYS A 580 24.03 -30.22 -15.34
N PHE A 581 24.54 -29.68 -16.45
CA PHE A 581 25.91 -29.91 -16.90
C PHE A 581 26.94 -29.26 -15.96
N TRP A 582 26.71 -28.01 -15.56
CA TRP A 582 27.60 -27.29 -14.66
C TRP A 582 27.72 -27.97 -13.29
N SER A 583 26.60 -28.34 -12.66
CA SER A 583 26.64 -29.01 -11.36
C SER A 583 27.26 -30.41 -11.42
N ARG A 584 27.04 -31.15 -12.52
CA ARG A 584 27.58 -32.50 -12.67
C ARG A 584 29.07 -32.50 -13.00
N ASN A 585 29.52 -31.57 -13.84
CA ASN A 585 30.87 -31.61 -14.39
C ASN A 585 31.81 -30.57 -13.76
N TYR A 586 31.33 -29.35 -13.51
CA TYR A 586 32.16 -28.23 -13.09
C TYR A 586 32.23 -28.09 -11.57
N LEU A 587 31.11 -28.24 -10.85
CA LEU A 587 31.07 -28.13 -9.39
C LEU A 587 31.96 -29.17 -8.69
N ASN A 588 32.06 -30.36 -9.26
CA ASN A 588 32.95 -31.42 -8.76
C ASN A 588 34.44 -31.08 -8.93
N GLN A 589 34.80 -30.24 -9.90
CA GLN A 589 36.18 -29.75 -10.09
C GLN A 589 36.53 -28.62 -9.10
N LEU A 590 35.53 -27.90 -8.58
CA LEU A 590 35.72 -26.84 -7.59
C LEU A 590 35.84 -27.37 -6.14
N GLN A 591 35.47 -28.63 -5.88
CA GLN A 591 35.71 -29.27 -4.58
C GLN A 591 37.11 -29.88 -4.53
N GLN A 592 38.12 -29.09 -4.15
CA GLN A 592 39.39 -29.66 -3.69
C GLN A 592 39.19 -30.34 -2.33
N ARG A 593 39.27 -31.67 -2.28
CA ARG A 593 39.32 -32.40 -0.99
C ARG A 593 40.68 -32.15 -0.34
N GLY A 594 40.73 -31.30 0.67
CA GLY A 594 41.88 -31.21 1.57
C GLY A 594 42.07 -32.55 2.31
N LYS A 595 43.17 -33.25 2.05
CA LYS A 595 43.69 -34.25 3.01
C LYS A 595 44.01 -33.49 4.30
N TRP A 596 43.52 -34.00 5.43
CA TRP A 596 43.75 -33.43 6.77
C TRP A 596 45.23 -33.08 6.98
N MET A 597 45.55 -31.79 7.06
CA MET A 597 46.83 -31.28 7.55
C MET A 597 46.61 -30.62 8.91
N PHE A 598 46.52 -31.43 9.96
CA PHE A 598 46.71 -30.97 11.33
C PHE A 598 47.59 -31.99 12.05
N GLU A 599 48.80 -31.60 12.45
CA GLU A 599 49.62 -32.37 13.37
C GLU A 599 49.04 -32.22 14.79
N LYS A 600 48.17 -33.16 15.20
CA LYS A 600 47.81 -33.32 16.62
C LYS A 600 48.95 -34.03 17.36
N ASN A 601 49.86 -33.29 17.97
CA ASN A 601 50.82 -33.81 18.94
C ASN A 601 51.21 -32.72 19.95
N ASN A 602 50.57 -32.70 21.11
CA ASN A 602 51.18 -32.26 22.38
C ASN A 602 50.19 -32.56 23.52
N VAL A 603 50.15 -33.82 23.94
CA VAL A 603 49.45 -34.21 25.17
C VAL A 603 50.51 -34.69 26.15
N LYS A 604 50.52 -34.16 27.37
CA LYS A 604 51.49 -34.45 28.41
C LYS A 604 50.84 -35.21 29.57
N ILE A 605 51.65 -35.93 30.33
CA ILE A 605 51.20 -36.52 31.58
C ILE A 605 50.86 -35.36 32.53
N GLY A 606 49.66 -35.38 33.10
CA GLY A 606 49.13 -34.30 33.95
C GLY A 606 48.04 -33.44 33.31
N ASP A 607 47.88 -33.49 31.98
CA ASP A 607 46.85 -32.69 31.28
C ASP A 607 45.44 -33.11 31.68
N LEU A 608 44.57 -32.11 31.87
CA LEU A 608 43.14 -32.30 32.10
C LEU A 608 42.43 -32.49 30.76
N VAL A 609 41.65 -33.55 30.64
CA VAL A 609 40.97 -33.92 29.40
C VAL A 609 39.53 -34.33 29.64
N LEU A 610 38.66 -34.05 28.66
CA LEU A 610 37.32 -34.63 28.59
C LEU A 610 37.36 -35.90 27.75
N ILE A 611 36.71 -36.96 28.23
CA ILE A 611 36.57 -38.23 27.52
C ILE A 611 35.35 -38.15 26.61
N ILE A 612 35.56 -38.28 25.30
CA ILE A 612 34.50 -38.20 24.30
C ILE A 612 33.67 -39.49 24.34
N GLU A 613 32.40 -39.36 24.73
CA GLU A 613 31.41 -40.44 24.66
C GLU A 613 30.32 -40.07 23.65
N GLU A 614 30.29 -40.78 22.52
CA GLU A 614 29.42 -40.43 21.37
C GLU A 614 27.93 -40.54 21.68
N ASN A 615 27.56 -41.30 22.71
CA ASN A 615 26.18 -41.51 23.13
C ASN A 615 25.71 -40.50 24.20
N LEU A 616 26.58 -39.55 24.61
CA LEU A 616 26.25 -38.53 25.59
C LEU A 616 26.47 -37.12 25.04
N PRO A 617 25.61 -36.15 25.39
CA PRO A 617 25.83 -34.75 25.03
C PRO A 617 27.11 -34.22 25.72
N THR A 618 27.81 -33.30 25.04
CA THR A 618 29.17 -32.83 25.38
C THR A 618 29.37 -32.35 26.81
N TYR A 619 28.36 -31.75 27.43
CA TYR A 619 28.44 -31.26 28.82
C TYR A 619 28.39 -32.39 29.88
N LYS A 620 28.10 -33.64 29.48
CA LYS A 620 28.11 -34.82 30.36
C LYS A 620 29.37 -35.67 30.21
N TRP A 621 30.32 -35.28 29.37
CA TRP A 621 31.56 -36.02 29.18
C TRP A 621 32.40 -36.03 30.46
N ALA A 622 32.93 -37.21 30.80
CA ALA A 622 33.68 -37.39 32.03
C ALA A 622 35.02 -36.64 31.96
N LEU A 623 35.31 -35.87 33.00
CA LEU A 623 36.59 -35.21 33.20
C LEU A 623 37.61 -36.20 33.78
N GLY A 624 38.83 -36.19 33.25
CA GLY A 624 39.92 -37.00 33.77
C GLY A 624 41.28 -36.36 33.51
N ARG A 625 42.30 -36.89 34.18
CA ARG A 625 43.68 -36.45 34.04
C ARG A 625 44.52 -37.55 33.42
N ILE A 626 45.40 -37.20 32.48
CA ILE A 626 46.30 -38.18 31.85
C ILE A 626 47.39 -38.57 32.84
N VAL A 627 47.57 -39.88 33.02
CA VAL A 627 48.55 -40.45 33.96
C VAL A 627 49.69 -41.16 33.23
N GLU A 628 49.45 -41.65 32.01
CA GLU A 628 50.42 -42.44 31.27
C GLU A 628 50.18 -42.31 29.75
N LEU A 629 51.25 -42.28 28.96
CA LEU A 629 51.20 -42.16 27.50
C LEU A 629 51.73 -43.44 26.84
N TYR A 630 51.02 -43.93 25.82
CA TYR A 630 51.45 -45.08 25.01
C TYR A 630 51.71 -44.65 23.57
N TYR A 631 52.93 -44.93 23.11
CA TYR A 631 53.44 -44.55 21.81
C TYR A 631 53.31 -45.69 20.79
N GLY A 632 53.04 -45.35 19.53
CA GLY A 632 53.15 -46.28 18.41
C GLY A 632 54.59 -46.43 17.92
N GLU A 633 54.82 -47.33 16.96
CA GLU A 633 56.14 -47.57 16.35
C GLU A 633 56.74 -46.31 15.69
N ASP A 634 55.91 -45.36 15.29
CA ASP A 634 56.28 -44.04 14.75
C ASP A 634 56.63 -42.99 15.84
N LYS A 635 56.78 -43.43 17.11
CA LYS A 635 57.00 -42.58 18.30
C LYS A 635 55.91 -41.52 18.55
N LYS A 636 54.71 -41.65 17.96
CA LYS A 636 53.56 -40.76 18.24
C LYS A 636 52.62 -41.36 19.29
N VAL A 637 52.02 -40.51 20.14
CA VAL A 637 51.05 -40.96 21.16
C VAL A 637 49.76 -41.41 20.46
N ARG A 638 49.36 -42.67 20.67
CA ARG A 638 48.12 -43.22 20.09
C ARG A 638 47.04 -43.45 21.14
N VAL A 639 47.46 -43.85 22.35
CA VAL A 639 46.57 -44.19 23.46
C VAL A 639 47.09 -43.52 24.72
N VAL A 640 46.18 -43.01 25.53
CA VAL A 640 46.48 -42.42 26.84
C VAL A 640 45.72 -43.15 27.93
N LYS A 641 46.34 -43.25 29.11
CA LYS A 641 45.68 -43.74 30.32
C LYS A 641 45.18 -42.54 31.12
N ILE A 642 43.88 -42.50 31.38
CA ILE A 642 43.20 -41.38 32.02
C ILE A 642 42.62 -41.86 33.34
N LYS A 643 42.88 -41.12 34.40
CA LYS A 643 42.25 -41.30 35.71
C LYS A 643 41.12 -40.29 35.86
N THR A 644 39.90 -40.79 35.99
CA THR A 644 38.71 -40.01 36.34
C THR A 644 38.49 -40.06 37.86
N GLN A 645 37.45 -39.41 38.36
CA GLN A 645 37.09 -39.44 39.78
C GLN A 645 36.79 -40.87 40.30
N TYR A 646 36.30 -41.76 39.44
CA TYR A 646 35.79 -43.07 39.85
C TYR A 646 36.64 -44.25 39.35
N THR A 647 37.31 -44.11 38.19
CA THR A 647 38.04 -45.23 37.56
C THR A 647 39.24 -44.76 36.76
N THR A 648 40.12 -45.69 36.39
CA THR A 648 41.20 -45.45 35.42
C THR A 648 40.91 -46.23 34.15
N CYS A 649 40.96 -45.58 32.98
CA CYS A 649 40.66 -46.22 31.70
C CYS A 649 41.68 -45.84 30.62
N LYS A 650 41.82 -46.68 29.60
CA LYS A 650 42.63 -46.39 28.40
C LYS A 650 41.72 -45.88 27.27
N ARG A 651 42.14 -44.80 26.60
CA ARG A 651 41.41 -44.20 25.48
C ARG A 651 42.35 -43.76 24.36
N ALA A 652 41.89 -43.88 23.13
CA ALA A 652 42.62 -43.38 21.96
C ALA A 652 42.67 -41.84 21.99
N ILE A 653 43.75 -41.26 21.48
CA ILE A 653 43.95 -39.79 21.45
C ILE A 653 42.83 -39.06 20.67
N SER A 654 42.19 -39.74 19.71
CA SER A 654 41.06 -39.21 18.95
C SER A 654 39.75 -39.12 19.74
N LYS A 655 39.66 -39.80 20.89
CA LYS A 655 38.47 -39.88 21.75
C LYS A 655 38.63 -39.05 23.03
N ILE A 656 39.54 -38.09 23.02
CA ILE A 656 39.79 -37.20 24.14
C ILE A 656 39.90 -35.76 23.64
N CYS A 657 39.49 -34.81 24.48
CA CYS A 657 39.64 -33.38 24.22
C CYS A 657 40.48 -32.79 25.35
N VAL A 658 41.63 -32.21 25.01
CA VAL A 658 42.51 -31.55 26.00
C VAL A 658 41.91 -30.20 26.36
N LEU A 659 41.75 -29.94 27.65
CA LEU A 659 41.29 -28.64 28.12
C LEU A 659 42.48 -27.68 28.21
N PRO A 660 42.34 -26.44 27.75
CA PRO A 660 43.37 -25.43 27.92
C PRO A 660 43.50 -25.13 29.42
N MET A 661 44.62 -25.52 30.01
CA MET A 661 45.05 -24.98 31.30
C MET A 661 45.96 -23.81 30.93
N GLU A 662 45.52 -22.58 31.20
CA GLU A 662 46.48 -21.49 31.33
C GLU A 662 47.37 -21.85 32.53
N ASP A 663 48.70 -21.89 32.34
CA ASP A 663 49.61 -21.91 33.48
C ASP A 663 49.28 -20.67 34.33
N PRO A 664 49.17 -20.80 35.67
CA PRO A 664 48.76 -19.71 36.54
C PRO A 664 49.68 -18.49 36.48
#